data_AF-A0A7K0K577-F1
#
_entry.id   AF-A0A7K0K577-F1
#
_cell.length_a   1.000
_cell.length_b   1.000
_cell.length_c   1.000
_cell.angle_alpha   90.00
_cell.angle_beta   90.00
_cell.angle_gamma   90.00
#
_symmetry.space_group_name_H-M   'P 1'
#
loop_
_entity.id
_entity.type
_entity.pdbx_description
1 polymer ?
#
loop_
_entity_poly.entity_id
_entity_poly.type
_entity_poly.pdbx_seq_one_letter_code
_entity_poly.pdbx_strand_id
1 'polypeptide(L)'
;MGFGKFRVKWLAVTLLIAVLFASGLTVSNVSHAATAPPQAESKNATGILFIGLSGISPDDFETNLEAQDSRLPELMRDYVYAALTPRSFNPFTCATEGWMGLRATGDVFDEYGRDLASVSNETCFSLNVKPDGPRATLPDFQKHLGKTTWPKTALFATDALAVGNLAGIPLASASGKIPHWTPLPDAAEPNATALPEDFKNILDSAPSDVLVDLDTTKPETLRDAEGKLDKTLLAESKSLQLQRLQTLLLANLTSSRPRPVLVASLSDVGQRSLHFFATNAFPSSGEPQSGLVATSTTRATGLITMTDLRALIVSARQAENPDLTIPRGLIIPDFTIHLQDSTAALRAISAEQKHAQASLLANATWYQVFHYLVWLGLLGAVIIAFGSLKFPKLRKFWGKVQLLNEFAFAFVPAALLLNFLPWWAGAPDRFSAQAISLGLTVGLAAVLVLGGRVSRHPVAFLAAVAFALLAVDIILGSAHQRNGFMGSLVLASRRYYGVSNRTYLILIIAGLLLTIPWIQKYFSTKFAALGLVAVGLVALLVDALPMWGADFGGPPGIIAAFGAAAILAGGGRLRWWHVPVWLVASVGAMLGVGFISSRLGSSHISSFWSTLGSPENTALIGGKIRDVLRSFTARGDIIALLIVAAFLVVALVWALHRLGKTHPEALERFTKPTSEPGFRALALGILLGVLIAVPINDSGALMIKEAIYLALPPLVAWFAASSKKFTKVSP
;
A
#
# COMPACT_ATOMS: atom_id res chain seq x y z
N MET A 1 32.22 -41.83 1.05
CA MET A 1 31.09 -41.18 0.33
C MET A 1 29.85 -41.25 1.23
N GLY A 2 29.32 -40.14 1.76
CA GLY A 2 28.09 -40.23 2.57
C GLY A 2 27.65 -39.04 3.41
N PHE A 3 28.46 -37.99 3.63
CA PHE A 3 28.12 -36.94 4.62
C PHE A 3 27.77 -35.55 4.06
N GLY A 4 27.89 -35.32 2.74
CA GLY A 4 27.68 -34.00 2.14
C GLY A 4 26.22 -33.58 1.89
N LYS A 5 25.27 -34.53 1.76
CA LYS A 5 23.88 -34.23 1.39
C LYS A 5 22.97 -33.87 2.57
N PHE A 6 23.39 -34.15 3.80
CA PHE A 6 22.61 -33.87 5.01
C PHE A 6 22.77 -32.42 5.51
N ARG A 7 23.96 -31.82 5.35
CA ARG A 7 24.25 -30.45 5.84
C ARG A 7 23.53 -29.33 5.07
N VAL A 8 23.25 -29.50 3.77
CA VAL A 8 22.63 -28.45 2.93
C VAL A 8 21.12 -28.29 3.19
N LYS A 9 20.42 -29.38 3.54
CA LYS A 9 19.00 -29.32 3.92
C LYS A 9 18.79 -28.58 5.24
N TRP A 10 19.72 -28.76 6.17
CA TRP A 10 19.73 -27.99 7.41
C TRP A 10 20.09 -26.54 7.13
N LEU A 11 21.08 -26.22 6.30
CA LEU A 11 21.42 -24.81 6.01
C LEU A 11 20.26 -23.95 5.51
N ALA A 12 19.38 -24.48 4.65
CA ALA A 12 18.19 -23.76 4.17
C ALA A 12 17.11 -23.62 5.26
N VAL A 13 16.93 -24.64 6.10
CA VAL A 13 16.03 -24.60 7.27
C VAL A 13 16.60 -23.72 8.37
N THR A 14 17.91 -23.67 8.55
CA THR A 14 18.63 -22.82 9.51
C THR A 14 18.66 -21.38 9.02
N LEU A 15 18.71 -21.10 7.71
CA LEU A 15 18.48 -19.75 7.16
C LEU A 15 17.03 -19.32 7.33
N LEU A 16 16.06 -20.22 7.11
CA LEU A 16 14.65 -19.95 7.36
C LEU A 16 14.40 -19.67 8.86
N ILE A 17 14.97 -20.48 9.75
CA ILE A 17 14.87 -20.30 11.22
C ILE A 17 15.66 -19.06 11.67
N ALA A 18 16.83 -18.76 11.11
CA ALA A 18 17.61 -17.57 11.45
C ALA A 18 16.94 -16.27 10.99
N VAL A 19 16.26 -16.28 9.84
CA VAL A 19 15.43 -15.15 9.38
C VAL A 19 14.16 -15.01 10.25
N LEU A 20 13.58 -16.13 10.70
CA LEU A 20 12.45 -16.15 11.64
C LEU A 20 12.84 -15.76 13.08
N PHE A 21 14.07 -16.02 13.52
CA PHE A 21 14.55 -15.65 14.86
C PHE A 21 15.15 -14.24 14.93
N ALA A 22 15.67 -13.70 13.82
CA ALA A 22 16.15 -12.31 13.77
C ALA A 22 15.03 -11.26 13.86
N SER A 23 13.76 -11.68 13.81
CA SER A 23 12.58 -10.79 13.81
C SER A 23 11.64 -11.00 15.01
N GLY A 24 11.97 -11.92 15.93
CA GLY A 24 11.14 -12.23 17.09
C GLY A 24 11.79 -11.77 18.39
N LEU A 25 11.48 -10.54 18.83
CA LEU A 25 11.55 -9.98 20.20
C LEU A 25 11.21 -8.49 20.01
N THR A 26 9.96 -8.04 20.10
CA THR A 26 9.24 -7.79 21.35
C THR A 26 7.73 -7.77 21.10
N VAL A 27 6.98 -8.70 21.72
CA VAL A 27 5.54 -8.53 21.93
C VAL A 27 5.35 -8.38 23.43
N SER A 28 5.36 -7.13 23.90
CA SER A 28 4.94 -6.79 25.25
C SER A 28 3.43 -6.55 25.22
N ASN A 29 2.63 -7.59 25.50
CA ASN A 29 1.22 -7.40 25.83
C ASN A 29 1.14 -6.78 27.23
N VAL A 30 0.97 -5.46 27.28
CA VAL A 30 0.58 -4.76 28.50
C VAL A 30 -0.85 -4.28 28.30
N SER A 31 -1.80 -5.12 28.72
CA SER A 31 -3.20 -4.71 28.87
C SER A 31 -3.31 -3.89 30.15
N HIS A 32 -3.37 -2.55 30.05
CA HIS A 32 -3.87 -1.72 31.14
C HIS A 32 -5.37 -1.49 30.91
N ALA A 33 -6.18 -1.98 31.84
CA ALA A 33 -7.58 -1.60 31.93
C ALA A 33 -7.64 -0.11 32.31
N ALA A 34 -8.16 0.72 31.40
CA ALA A 34 -8.38 2.14 31.65
C ALA A 34 -9.41 2.31 32.77
N THR A 35 -8.95 2.84 33.90
CA THR A 35 -9.82 3.33 34.98
C THR A 35 -10.27 4.74 34.62
N ALA A 36 -11.55 5.04 34.87
CA ALA A 36 -12.16 6.33 34.53
C ALA A 36 -11.40 7.51 35.18
N PRO A 37 -11.17 8.61 34.44
CA PRO A 37 -10.45 9.76 34.99
C PRO A 37 -11.28 10.52 36.02
N PRO A 38 -10.64 11.11 37.06
CA PRO A 38 -11.30 12.06 37.95
C PRO A 38 -11.63 13.34 37.17
N GLN A 39 -12.84 13.86 37.38
CA GLN A 39 -13.30 15.12 36.80
C GLN A 39 -12.39 16.27 37.27
N ALA A 40 -11.64 16.86 36.34
CA ALA A 40 -10.90 18.10 36.56
C ALA A 40 -11.82 19.30 36.30
N GLU A 41 -11.75 20.29 37.19
CA GLU A 41 -12.48 21.55 37.11
C GLU A 41 -12.24 22.28 35.77
N SER A 42 -13.32 22.83 35.22
CA SER A 42 -13.37 23.59 33.98
C SER A 42 -12.39 24.78 33.99
N LYS A 43 -11.23 24.58 33.38
CA LYS A 43 -10.46 25.68 32.77
C LYS A 43 -11.18 26.08 31.49
N ASN A 44 -11.25 27.38 31.20
CA ASN A 44 -11.66 27.85 29.87
C ASN A 44 -10.76 27.18 28.82
N ALA A 45 -11.34 26.32 27.98
CA ALA A 45 -10.59 25.55 26.97
C ALA A 45 -9.79 26.51 26.07
N THR A 46 -8.47 26.34 26.03
CA THR A 46 -7.57 27.23 25.27
C THR A 46 -7.59 26.93 23.76
N GLY A 47 -8.21 25.82 23.35
CA GLY A 47 -8.19 25.32 21.98
C GLY A 47 -6.85 24.68 21.60
N ILE A 48 -6.72 24.26 20.35
CA ILE A 48 -5.48 23.65 19.81
C ILE A 48 -4.73 24.59 18.87
N LEU A 49 -3.42 24.39 18.72
CA LEU A 49 -2.59 25.02 17.70
C LEU A 49 -2.27 24.00 16.60
N PHE A 50 -2.86 24.16 15.43
CA PHE A 50 -2.59 23.34 14.26
C PHE A 50 -1.65 24.08 13.30
N ILE A 51 -0.52 23.47 12.96
CA ILE A 51 0.53 24.05 12.13
C ILE A 51 0.66 23.21 10.86
N GLY A 52 0.32 23.82 9.72
CA GLY A 52 0.48 23.23 8.40
C GLY A 52 1.81 23.61 7.76
N LEU A 53 2.47 22.62 7.16
CA LEU A 53 3.71 22.75 6.38
C LEU A 53 3.49 22.22 4.95
N SER A 54 4.41 22.52 4.04
CA SER A 54 4.38 22.02 2.66
C SER A 54 5.73 21.45 2.23
N GLY A 55 5.70 20.23 1.70
CA GLY A 55 6.87 19.53 1.17
C GLY A 55 7.89 19.07 2.21
N ILE A 56 7.51 19.06 3.49
CA ILE A 56 8.39 18.65 4.58
C ILE A 56 8.20 17.15 4.83
N SER A 57 9.25 16.39 4.54
CA SER A 57 9.33 14.96 4.79
C SER A 57 10.02 14.67 6.13
N PRO A 58 9.87 13.45 6.68
CA PRO A 58 10.61 13.03 7.86
C PRO A 58 12.14 13.24 7.78
N ASP A 59 12.73 13.01 6.61
CA ASP A 59 14.18 13.15 6.37
C ASP A 59 14.66 14.61 6.51
N ASP A 60 13.80 15.57 6.17
CA ASP A 60 14.13 17.00 6.30
C ASP A 60 14.26 17.40 7.78
N PHE A 61 13.49 16.78 8.68
CA PHE A 61 13.65 16.98 10.12
C PHE A 61 14.90 16.29 10.64
N GLU A 62 15.15 15.02 10.30
CA GLU A 62 16.34 14.28 10.76
C GLU A 62 17.64 15.02 10.42
N THR A 63 17.75 15.54 9.21
CA THR A 63 18.94 16.30 8.76
C THR A 63 19.12 17.61 9.53
N ASN A 64 18.02 18.26 9.93
CA ASN A 64 18.06 19.51 10.72
C ASN A 64 18.24 19.28 12.23
N LEU A 65 17.97 18.08 12.76
CA LEU A 65 18.31 17.72 14.14
C LEU A 65 19.83 17.76 14.37
N GLU A 66 20.62 17.53 13.33
CA GLU A 66 22.09 17.53 13.39
C GLU A 66 22.69 18.94 13.16
N ALA A 67 21.87 19.93 12.81
CA ALA A 67 22.31 21.30 12.63
C ALA A 67 22.50 21.99 14.00
N GLN A 68 23.71 22.51 14.25
CA GLN A 68 24.12 23.11 15.54
C GLN A 68 23.22 24.25 16.05
N ASP A 69 22.49 24.94 15.16
CA ASP A 69 21.71 26.13 15.50
C ASP A 69 20.20 25.86 15.70
N SER A 70 19.73 24.60 15.58
CA SER A 70 18.31 24.27 15.74
C SER A 70 17.93 23.94 17.18
N ARG A 71 16.90 24.61 17.72
CA ARG A 71 16.26 24.28 19.01
C ARG A 71 15.02 23.40 18.87
N LEU A 72 14.65 23.01 17.63
CA LEU A 72 13.53 22.11 17.39
C LEU A 72 13.62 20.77 18.15
N PRO A 73 14.79 20.09 18.27
CA PRO A 73 14.89 18.87 19.07
C PRO A 73 14.46 19.07 20.53
N GLU A 74 14.84 20.20 21.15
CA GLU A 74 14.48 20.53 22.53
C GLU A 74 12.98 20.82 22.65
N LEU A 75 12.45 21.64 21.73
CA LEU A 75 11.05 22.07 21.73
C LEU A 75 10.08 20.92 21.46
N MET A 76 10.52 19.92 20.68
CA MET A 76 9.71 18.79 20.28
C MET A 76 10.01 17.52 21.07
N ARG A 77 10.81 17.60 22.15
CA ARG A 77 11.25 16.42 22.92
C ARG A 77 10.09 15.52 23.37
N ASP A 78 8.98 16.12 23.78
CA ASP A 78 7.82 15.40 24.33
C ASP A 78 6.72 15.18 23.28
N TYR A 79 7.08 15.20 21.99
CA TYR A 79 6.15 14.95 20.90
C TYR A 79 6.15 13.46 20.53
N VAL A 80 5.00 13.01 20.03
CA VAL A 80 4.89 11.74 19.30
C VAL A 80 4.91 12.00 17.81
N TYR A 81 5.47 11.06 17.05
CA TYR A 81 5.80 11.23 15.65
C TYR A 81 5.12 10.19 14.75
N ALA A 82 4.85 10.60 13.51
CA ALA A 82 4.46 9.68 12.45
C ALA A 82 4.86 10.22 11.08
N ALA A 83 5.01 9.32 10.12
CA ALA A 83 4.94 9.62 8.71
C ALA A 83 3.46 9.71 8.30
N LEU A 84 3.04 10.86 7.78
CA LEU A 84 1.71 11.08 7.24
C LEU A 84 1.69 10.72 5.76
N THR A 85 0.67 9.97 5.37
CA THR A 85 0.30 9.76 3.96
C THR A 85 -0.96 10.55 3.68
N PRO A 86 -0.86 11.77 3.12
CA PRO A 86 -1.98 12.72 2.95
C PRO A 86 -2.87 12.38 1.74
N ARG A 87 -2.70 11.19 1.16
CA ARG A 87 -2.96 10.91 -0.24
C ARG A 87 -4.37 11.32 -0.70
N SER A 88 -4.43 12.13 -1.75
CA SER A 88 -5.65 12.47 -2.50
C SER A 88 -5.86 11.52 -3.69
N PHE A 89 -6.70 11.89 -4.67
CA PHE A 89 -6.88 11.12 -5.91
C PHE A 89 -5.66 11.25 -6.84
N ASN A 90 -4.96 12.39 -6.81
CA ASN A 90 -3.74 12.58 -7.57
C ASN A 90 -2.59 11.91 -6.82
N PRO A 91 -1.67 11.27 -7.55
CA PRO A 91 -0.53 10.70 -6.89
C PRO A 91 0.47 11.75 -6.34
N PHE A 92 0.34 13.05 -6.69
CA PHE A 92 0.89 14.17 -5.92
C PHE A 92 -0.23 14.88 -5.15
N THR A 93 0.02 15.26 -3.90
CA THR A 93 -0.96 16.01 -3.09
C THR A 93 -0.66 17.50 -3.16
N CYS A 94 -1.53 18.29 -3.79
CA CYS A 94 -1.33 19.75 -3.83
C CYS A 94 -1.71 20.40 -2.49
N ALA A 95 -1.17 21.59 -2.21
CA ALA A 95 -1.39 22.30 -0.95
C ALA A 95 -2.87 22.54 -0.66
N THR A 96 -3.62 23.04 -1.65
CA THR A 96 -5.08 23.19 -1.55
C THR A 96 -5.77 21.87 -1.17
N GLU A 97 -5.37 20.75 -1.77
CA GLU A 97 -6.01 19.44 -1.49
C GLU A 97 -5.71 18.96 -0.08
N GLY A 98 -4.47 19.13 0.38
CA GLY A 98 -4.03 18.79 1.74
C GLY A 98 -4.85 19.51 2.81
N TRP A 99 -4.99 20.83 2.66
CA TRP A 99 -5.79 21.67 3.57
C TRP A 99 -7.28 21.36 3.50
N MET A 100 -7.84 21.16 2.30
CA MET A 100 -9.22 20.70 2.15
C MET A 100 -9.43 19.32 2.79
N GLY A 101 -8.43 18.44 2.77
CA GLY A 101 -8.45 17.09 3.33
C GLY A 101 -8.71 17.04 4.83
N LEU A 102 -8.43 18.13 5.55
CA LEU A 102 -8.77 18.27 6.97
C LEU A 102 -10.29 18.30 7.20
N ARG A 103 -11.08 18.79 6.24
CA ARG A 103 -12.54 18.92 6.40
C ARG A 103 -13.36 18.03 5.48
N ALA A 104 -12.92 17.87 4.24
CA ALA A 104 -13.64 17.07 3.25
C ALA A 104 -13.78 15.61 3.70
N THR A 105 -14.87 14.96 3.29
CA THR A 105 -15.05 13.52 3.44
C THR A 105 -14.88 12.83 2.10
N GLY A 106 -13.95 11.88 2.03
CA GLY A 106 -13.58 11.19 0.79
C GLY A 106 -12.40 11.87 0.08
N ASP A 107 -12.15 11.46 -1.16
CA ASP A 107 -11.08 12.04 -1.96
C ASP A 107 -11.39 13.51 -2.29
N VAL A 108 -10.44 14.38 -1.97
CA VAL A 108 -10.48 15.80 -2.35
C VAL A 108 -10.09 15.90 -3.83
N PHE A 109 -10.89 16.60 -4.63
CA PHE A 109 -10.84 16.75 -6.09
C PHE A 109 -11.48 15.62 -6.91
N ASP A 110 -12.60 15.98 -7.55
CA ASP A 110 -13.29 15.18 -8.53
C ASP A 110 -12.69 15.33 -9.95
N GLU A 111 -13.27 14.64 -10.91
CA GLU A 111 -12.92 14.69 -12.34
C GLU A 111 -12.95 16.13 -12.90
N TYR A 112 -13.86 16.98 -12.39
CA TYR A 112 -14.06 18.35 -12.86
C TYR A 112 -12.96 19.32 -12.42
N GLY A 113 -12.50 19.25 -11.16
CA GLY A 113 -11.36 20.04 -10.70
C GLY A 113 -10.06 19.71 -11.45
N ARG A 114 -9.92 18.45 -11.91
CA ARG A 114 -8.80 18.02 -12.77
C ARG A 114 -8.93 18.50 -14.21
N ASP A 115 -10.13 18.48 -14.78
CA ASP A 115 -10.37 19.02 -16.11
C ASP A 115 -10.00 20.52 -16.14
N LEU A 116 -10.36 21.26 -15.09
CA LEU A 116 -9.96 22.66 -14.91
C LEU A 116 -8.43 22.84 -14.85
N ALA A 117 -7.72 22.06 -14.02
CA ALA A 117 -6.25 22.13 -13.94
C ALA A 117 -5.57 21.75 -15.28
N SER A 118 -6.14 20.79 -16.01
CA SER A 118 -5.63 20.38 -17.32
C SER A 118 -5.79 21.46 -18.39
N VAL A 119 -6.86 22.26 -18.30
CA VAL A 119 -7.13 23.39 -19.20
C VAL A 119 -6.25 24.59 -18.87
N SER A 120 -5.90 24.81 -17.60
CA SER A 120 -4.96 25.87 -17.18
C SER A 120 -3.48 25.48 -17.34
N ASN A 121 -3.18 24.25 -17.78
CA ASN A 121 -1.83 23.69 -17.84
C ASN A 121 -1.11 23.72 -16.47
N GLU A 122 -1.88 23.72 -15.38
CA GLU A 122 -1.37 23.69 -14.01
C GLU A 122 -1.32 22.24 -13.51
N THR A 123 -0.25 21.91 -12.78
CA THR A 123 -0.15 20.59 -12.13
C THR A 123 -0.95 20.51 -10.83
N CYS A 124 -1.25 21.68 -10.24
CA CYS A 124 -1.94 21.84 -8.97
C CYS A 124 -2.82 23.08 -9.02
N PHE A 125 -4.08 22.91 -8.65
CA PHE A 125 -5.03 24.02 -8.53
C PHE A 125 -4.78 24.82 -7.23
N SER A 126 -4.74 26.15 -7.34
CA SER A 126 -4.53 27.04 -6.19
C SER A 126 -5.82 27.77 -5.80
N LEU A 127 -6.14 27.74 -4.50
CA LEU A 127 -7.15 28.63 -3.91
C LEU A 127 -6.45 29.78 -3.20
N ASN A 128 -6.85 31.01 -3.55
CA ASN A 128 -6.35 32.21 -2.88
C ASN A 128 -7.43 32.76 -1.96
N VAL A 129 -7.06 32.93 -0.69
CA VAL A 129 -7.90 33.63 0.28
C VAL A 129 -7.85 35.12 -0.02
N LYS A 130 -9.04 35.72 -0.19
CA LYS A 130 -9.21 37.16 -0.37
C LYS A 130 -9.54 37.80 0.98
N PRO A 131 -8.65 38.64 1.53
CA PRO A 131 -8.87 39.31 2.82
C PRO A 131 -10.06 40.27 2.78
N ASP A 132 -10.74 40.40 3.91
CA ASP A 132 -11.81 41.36 4.19
C ASP A 132 -11.73 41.79 5.67
N GLY A 133 -10.66 42.53 6.00
CA GLY A 133 -10.32 42.87 7.39
C GLY A 133 -10.00 41.62 8.23
N PRO A 134 -10.64 41.41 9.40
CA PRO A 134 -10.46 40.21 10.22
C PRO A 134 -11.18 38.97 9.67
N ARG A 135 -11.83 39.09 8.50
CA ARG A 135 -12.51 38.01 7.78
C ARG A 135 -11.80 37.76 6.46
N ALA A 136 -12.15 36.66 5.80
CA ALA A 136 -11.72 36.44 4.44
C ALA A 136 -12.73 35.62 3.63
N THR A 137 -12.53 35.55 2.33
CA THR A 137 -13.38 34.78 1.41
C THR A 137 -12.55 33.94 0.44
N LEU A 138 -13.08 32.79 0.06
CA LEU A 138 -12.61 31.96 -1.04
C LEU A 138 -13.53 32.20 -2.24
N PRO A 139 -13.09 32.97 -3.26
CA PRO A 139 -13.88 33.21 -4.45
C PRO A 139 -14.27 31.90 -5.14
N ASP A 140 -15.51 31.83 -5.62
CA ASP A 140 -16.07 30.69 -6.35
C ASP A 140 -15.93 29.32 -5.65
N PHE A 141 -15.79 29.30 -4.32
CA PHE A 141 -15.52 28.06 -3.57
C PHE A 141 -16.55 26.94 -3.84
N GLN A 142 -17.83 27.28 -3.98
CA GLN A 142 -18.88 26.29 -4.33
C GLN A 142 -18.62 25.58 -5.66
N LYS A 143 -18.11 26.32 -6.65
CA LYS A 143 -17.74 25.75 -7.94
C LYS A 143 -16.53 24.84 -7.80
N HIS A 144 -15.56 25.23 -6.97
CA HIS A 144 -14.36 24.46 -6.70
C HIS A 144 -14.62 23.20 -5.86
N LEU A 145 -15.64 23.20 -5.00
CA LEU A 145 -16.05 21.99 -4.27
C LEU A 145 -16.50 20.88 -5.23
N GLY A 146 -17.19 21.21 -6.33
CA GLY A 146 -17.67 20.22 -7.29
C GLY A 146 -18.51 19.14 -6.59
N LYS A 147 -18.11 17.86 -6.75
CA LYS A 147 -18.73 16.71 -6.05
C LYS A 147 -18.08 16.39 -4.69
N THR A 148 -17.08 17.16 -4.27
CA THR A 148 -16.42 16.96 -2.97
C THR A 148 -17.43 17.22 -1.85
N THR A 149 -17.60 16.25 -0.97
CA THR A 149 -18.50 16.41 0.17
C THR A 149 -17.85 17.32 1.22
N TRP A 150 -18.50 18.45 1.51
CA TRP A 150 -18.06 19.44 2.49
C TRP A 150 -18.97 19.44 3.73
N PRO A 151 -18.56 18.80 4.84
CA PRO A 151 -19.40 18.70 6.03
C PRO A 151 -19.77 20.06 6.62
N LYS A 152 -21.03 20.17 7.07
CA LYS A 152 -21.53 21.37 7.79
C LYS A 152 -20.85 21.51 9.15
N THR A 153 -20.66 20.40 9.87
CA THR A 153 -19.92 20.37 11.13
C THR A 153 -18.43 20.54 10.82
N ALA A 154 -17.83 21.62 11.33
CA ALA A 154 -16.42 21.88 11.18
C ALA A 154 -15.59 20.98 12.10
N LEU A 155 -14.36 20.67 11.67
CA LEU A 155 -13.39 19.93 12.49
C LEU A 155 -12.85 20.80 13.65
N PHE A 156 -12.74 22.10 13.41
CA PHE A 156 -12.25 23.12 14.33
C PHE A 156 -13.40 23.94 14.92
N ALA A 157 -13.12 24.72 15.96
CA ALA A 157 -14.08 25.62 16.58
C ALA A 157 -14.60 26.68 15.60
N THR A 158 -15.83 27.17 15.82
CA THR A 158 -16.44 28.17 14.92
C THR A 158 -15.78 29.55 15.03
N ASP A 159 -15.13 29.82 16.15
CA ASP A 159 -14.35 31.02 16.45
C ASP A 159 -12.84 30.82 16.25
N ALA A 160 -12.43 29.69 15.64
CA ALA A 160 -11.03 29.41 15.34
C ALA A 160 -10.42 30.49 14.43
N LEU A 161 -9.16 30.85 14.68
CA LEU A 161 -8.41 31.82 13.90
C LEU A 161 -7.54 31.14 12.84
N ALA A 162 -7.68 31.54 11.57
CA ALA A 162 -6.75 31.17 10.51
C ALA A 162 -5.64 32.22 10.34
N VAL A 163 -4.40 31.77 10.26
CA VAL A 163 -3.19 32.59 10.05
C VAL A 163 -2.50 32.10 8.79
N GLY A 164 -2.40 32.95 7.77
CA GLY A 164 -1.84 32.58 6.46
C GLY A 164 -2.88 32.11 5.45
N ASN A 165 -2.43 31.87 4.21
CA ASN A 165 -3.33 31.75 3.06
C ASN A 165 -4.22 30.49 3.17
N LEU A 166 -3.63 29.29 3.26
CA LEU A 166 -4.40 28.05 3.15
C LEU A 166 -5.05 27.62 4.48
N ALA A 167 -4.62 28.17 5.61
CA ALA A 167 -5.21 27.93 6.93
C ALA A 167 -6.71 28.31 7.00
N GLY A 168 -7.17 29.20 6.12
CA GLY A 168 -8.58 29.58 6.02
C GLY A 168 -9.48 28.49 5.41
N ILE A 169 -8.92 27.57 4.62
CA ILE A 169 -9.69 26.58 3.85
C ILE A 169 -10.53 25.66 4.75
N PRO A 170 -9.98 25.02 5.81
CA PRO A 170 -10.77 24.16 6.69
C PRO A 170 -11.90 24.91 7.43
N LEU A 171 -11.71 26.22 7.67
CA LEU A 171 -12.66 27.06 8.40
C LEU A 171 -13.78 27.61 7.49
N ALA A 172 -13.57 27.59 6.16
CA ALA A 172 -14.52 28.16 5.22
C ALA A 172 -15.89 27.48 5.25
N SER A 173 -16.95 28.29 5.24
CA SER A 173 -18.30 27.78 4.98
C SER A 173 -18.39 27.15 3.58
N ALA A 174 -19.45 26.41 3.29
CA ALA A 174 -19.70 25.92 1.92
C ALA A 174 -19.83 27.08 0.90
N SER A 175 -20.10 28.31 1.34
CA SER A 175 -20.11 29.52 0.50
C SER A 175 -18.75 30.23 0.42
N GLY A 176 -17.70 29.67 1.02
CA GLY A 176 -16.34 30.21 0.97
C GLY A 176 -16.07 31.33 1.99
N LYS A 177 -16.93 31.57 2.98
CA LYS A 177 -16.70 32.63 3.99
C LYS A 177 -15.86 32.12 5.15
N ILE A 178 -14.85 32.89 5.55
CA ILE A 178 -13.92 32.61 6.66
C ILE A 178 -14.14 33.69 7.74
N PRO A 179 -14.65 33.32 8.93
CA PRO A 179 -15.04 34.29 9.96
C PRO A 179 -13.86 35.02 10.65
N HIS A 180 -12.74 34.34 10.84
CA HIS A 180 -11.57 34.88 11.54
C HIS A 180 -10.31 34.51 10.75
N TRP A 181 -9.64 35.52 10.21
CA TRP A 181 -8.45 35.36 9.38
C TRP A 181 -7.48 36.52 9.57
N THR A 182 -6.18 36.22 9.53
CA THR A 182 -5.10 37.19 9.50
C THR A 182 -3.99 36.71 8.56
N PRO A 183 -3.25 37.60 7.88
CA PRO A 183 -2.07 37.19 7.12
C PRO A 183 -1.02 36.56 8.03
N LEU A 184 -0.18 35.70 7.44
CA LEU A 184 1.00 35.20 8.12
C LEU A 184 1.99 36.37 8.30
N PRO A 185 2.55 36.58 9.51
CA PRO A 185 3.60 37.57 9.72
C PRO A 185 4.81 37.25 8.82
N ASP A 186 5.29 38.21 8.05
CA ASP A 186 6.38 38.00 7.09
C ASP A 186 7.70 38.59 7.59
N ALA A 187 8.81 37.86 7.38
CA ALA A 187 10.14 38.30 7.80
C ALA A 187 10.78 39.30 6.83
N ALA A 188 10.15 39.51 5.66
CA ALA A 188 10.58 40.46 4.64
C ALA A 188 10.12 41.91 4.92
N GLU A 189 9.23 42.11 5.90
CA GLU A 189 8.92 43.46 6.39
C GLU A 189 10.10 44.01 7.22
N PRO A 190 10.30 45.35 7.25
CA PRO A 190 11.50 45.98 7.84
C PRO A 190 11.79 45.67 9.33
N ASN A 191 10.93 44.91 10.02
CA ASN A 191 11.07 44.51 11.42
C ASN A 191 11.12 42.98 11.60
N ALA A 192 12.03 42.28 10.91
CA ALA A 192 12.23 40.82 11.06
C ALA A 192 12.49 40.35 12.52
N THR A 193 12.92 41.26 13.40
CA THR A 193 13.10 41.02 14.85
C THR A 193 11.80 40.92 15.64
N ALA A 194 10.67 41.38 15.10
CA ALA A 194 9.35 41.37 15.77
C ALA A 194 8.58 40.05 15.59
N LEU A 195 9.02 39.17 14.68
CA LEU A 195 8.31 37.93 14.34
C LEU A 195 7.91 37.06 15.56
N PRO A 196 8.75 36.88 16.60
CA PRO A 196 8.33 36.16 17.81
C PRO A 196 7.20 36.84 18.58
N GLU A 197 7.25 38.18 18.69
CA GLU A 197 6.22 38.98 19.36
C GLU A 197 4.90 38.98 18.56
N ASP A 198 4.98 39.04 17.22
CA ASP A 198 3.81 38.98 16.35
C ASP A 198 3.05 37.66 16.51
N PHE A 199 3.76 36.52 16.46
CA PHE A 199 3.14 35.22 16.71
C PHE A 199 2.55 35.15 18.11
N LYS A 200 3.26 35.66 19.12
CA LYS A 200 2.76 35.68 20.50
C LYS A 200 1.48 36.50 20.62
N ASN A 201 1.42 37.68 20.01
CA ASN A 201 0.25 38.55 20.01
C ASN A 201 -0.96 37.89 19.31
N ILE A 202 -0.72 37.21 18.18
CA ILE A 202 -1.75 36.42 17.50
C ILE A 202 -2.29 35.32 18.42
N LEU A 203 -1.41 34.54 19.06
CA LEU A 203 -1.79 33.45 19.95
C LEU A 203 -2.53 33.94 21.21
N ASP A 204 -2.12 35.08 21.77
CA ASP A 204 -2.73 35.70 22.95
C ASP A 204 -4.14 36.24 22.65
N SER A 205 -4.34 36.79 21.45
CA SER A 205 -5.62 37.37 21.03
C SER A 205 -6.64 36.34 20.56
N ALA A 206 -6.19 35.15 20.13
CA ALA A 206 -7.08 34.12 19.60
C ALA A 206 -8.02 33.54 20.68
N PRO A 207 -9.32 33.40 20.38
CA PRO A 207 -10.32 32.95 21.35
C PRO A 207 -10.30 31.44 21.60
N SER A 208 -9.93 30.64 20.59
CA SER A 208 -9.94 29.17 20.65
C SER A 208 -8.82 28.56 19.79
N ASP A 209 -9.16 27.68 18.84
CA ASP A 209 -8.21 27.00 17.96
C ASP A 209 -7.49 28.01 17.05
N VAL A 210 -6.21 27.76 16.77
CA VAL A 210 -5.42 28.55 15.83
C VAL A 210 -4.85 27.62 14.77
N LEU A 211 -5.12 27.94 13.50
CA LEU A 211 -4.58 27.24 12.35
C LEU A 211 -3.54 28.15 11.69
N VAL A 212 -2.31 27.68 11.57
CA VAL A 212 -1.23 28.44 10.95
C VAL A 212 -0.73 27.71 9.72
N ASP A 213 -0.75 28.39 8.58
CA ASP A 213 -0.11 27.96 7.35
C ASP A 213 1.28 28.59 7.25
N LEU A 214 2.31 27.80 7.51
CA LEU A 214 3.70 28.27 7.43
C LEU A 214 4.28 28.15 6.01
N ASP A 215 3.52 27.62 5.05
CA ASP A 215 3.92 27.57 3.65
C ASP A 215 3.80 28.95 3.02
N THR A 216 4.94 29.55 2.69
CA THR A 216 4.99 30.81 1.93
C THR A 216 5.42 30.62 0.49
N THR A 217 5.65 29.39 0.06
CA THR A 217 6.18 29.14 -1.28
C THR A 217 5.07 28.91 -2.27
N LYS A 218 4.91 29.87 -3.20
CA LYS A 218 4.16 29.63 -4.41
C LYS A 218 4.93 28.61 -5.26
N PRO A 219 4.31 27.52 -5.76
CA PRO A 219 5.02 26.54 -6.57
C PRO A 219 5.75 27.12 -7.79
N GLU A 220 5.28 28.27 -8.32
CA GLU A 220 5.96 29.02 -9.39
C GLU A 220 7.30 29.65 -8.96
N THR A 221 7.49 30.02 -7.69
CA THR A 221 8.74 30.64 -7.22
C THR A 221 9.84 29.62 -6.94
N LEU A 222 9.51 28.33 -6.99
CA LEU A 222 10.45 27.22 -6.79
C LEU A 222 10.94 26.62 -8.11
N ARG A 223 10.69 27.30 -9.24
CA ARG A 223 11.07 26.83 -10.57
C ARG A 223 12.16 27.71 -11.18
N ASP A 224 13.07 27.08 -11.91
CA ASP A 224 14.09 27.74 -12.73
C ASP A 224 13.47 28.42 -13.96
N ALA A 225 14.30 29.11 -14.76
CA ALA A 225 13.87 29.80 -15.98
C ALA A 225 13.27 28.84 -17.02
N GLU A 226 13.58 27.55 -16.94
CA GLU A 226 13.06 26.47 -17.78
C GLU A 226 11.80 25.80 -17.18
N GLY A 227 11.31 26.28 -16.04
CA GLY A 227 10.11 25.77 -15.37
C GLY A 227 10.31 24.45 -14.61
N LYS A 228 11.56 24.00 -14.40
CA LYS A 228 11.87 22.83 -13.57
C LYS A 228 12.08 23.24 -12.12
N LEU A 229 11.82 22.32 -11.20
CA LEU A 229 12.02 22.55 -9.78
C LEU A 229 13.49 22.84 -9.47
N ASP A 230 13.77 24.01 -8.89
CA ASP A 230 15.09 24.37 -8.37
C ASP A 230 15.28 23.75 -6.98
N LYS A 231 16.26 22.85 -6.86
CA LYS A 231 16.55 22.14 -5.61
C LYS A 231 17.09 23.07 -4.52
N THR A 232 17.76 24.15 -4.89
CA THR A 232 18.35 25.12 -3.96
C THR A 232 17.24 25.94 -3.34
N LEU A 233 16.37 26.53 -4.16
CA LEU A 233 15.20 27.28 -3.69
C LEU A 233 14.25 26.41 -2.86
N LEU A 234 14.11 25.12 -3.22
CA LEU A 234 13.36 24.17 -2.42
C LEU A 234 13.99 23.97 -1.04
N ALA A 235 15.31 23.76 -0.96
CA ALA A 235 16.00 23.58 0.32
C ALA A 235 15.93 24.84 1.20
N GLU A 236 16.04 26.03 0.60
CA GLU A 236 15.86 27.31 1.29
C GLU A 236 14.44 27.47 1.83
N SER A 237 13.42 27.16 1.03
CA SER A 237 12.01 27.18 1.48
C SER A 237 11.77 26.25 2.66
N LYS A 238 12.26 25.00 2.60
CA LYS A 238 12.12 24.04 3.70
C LYS A 238 12.79 24.55 4.96
N SER A 239 13.99 25.13 4.84
CA SER A 239 14.74 25.69 5.97
C SER A 239 13.98 26.85 6.61
N LEU A 240 13.40 27.75 5.80
CA LEU A 240 12.60 28.87 6.29
C LEU A 240 11.33 28.41 7.02
N GLN A 241 10.64 27.40 6.49
CA GLN A 241 9.46 26.80 7.16
C GLN A 241 9.83 26.25 8.54
N LEU A 242 10.96 25.54 8.67
CA LEU A 242 11.43 24.97 9.94
C LEU A 242 11.87 26.06 10.94
N GLN A 243 12.50 27.13 10.47
CA GLN A 243 12.83 28.29 11.32
C GLN A 243 11.57 28.97 11.87
N ARG A 244 10.56 29.17 11.01
CA ARG A 244 9.27 29.74 11.44
C ARG A 244 8.52 28.82 12.40
N LEU A 245 8.58 27.51 12.18
CA LEU A 245 8.02 26.54 13.12
C LEU A 245 8.67 26.69 14.50
N GLN A 246 10.00 26.78 14.57
CA GLN A 246 10.72 27.00 15.83
C GLN A 246 10.24 28.28 16.54
N THR A 247 10.15 29.38 15.80
CA THR A 247 9.68 30.67 16.35
C THR A 247 8.24 30.58 16.86
N LEU A 248 7.34 29.93 16.12
CA LEU A 248 5.94 29.77 16.51
C LEU A 248 5.79 28.87 17.74
N LEU A 249 6.56 27.79 17.84
CA LEU A 249 6.57 26.92 19.03
C LEU A 249 7.04 27.68 20.28
N LEU A 250 8.11 28.49 20.17
CA LEU A 250 8.58 29.35 21.26
C LEU A 250 7.54 30.42 21.67
N ALA A 251 6.87 31.03 20.69
CA ALA A 251 5.79 31.98 20.95
C ALA A 251 4.60 31.31 21.68
N ASN A 252 4.26 30.07 21.33
CA ASN A 252 3.21 29.31 22.02
C ASN A 252 3.57 28.98 23.48
N LEU A 253 4.83 28.62 23.75
CA LEU A 253 5.30 28.36 25.12
C LEU A 253 5.26 29.60 26.01
N THR A 254 5.45 30.78 25.43
CA THR A 254 5.46 32.06 26.16
C THR A 254 4.14 32.81 26.12
N SER A 255 3.15 32.31 25.37
CA SER A 255 1.81 32.86 25.27
C SER A 255 1.09 32.82 26.61
N SER A 256 0.22 33.80 26.84
CA SER A 256 -0.77 33.80 27.93
C SER A 256 -1.79 32.64 27.82
N ARG A 257 -1.89 32.00 26.64
CA ARG A 257 -2.79 30.88 26.33
C ARG A 257 -2.03 29.80 25.54
N PRO A 258 -1.09 29.08 26.17
CA PRO A 258 -0.37 28.01 25.50
C PRO A 258 -1.35 26.91 25.08
N ARG A 259 -1.23 26.43 23.84
CA ARG A 259 -2.12 25.41 23.26
C ARG A 259 -1.38 24.10 23.00
N PRO A 260 -2.06 22.94 23.11
CA PRO A 260 -1.57 21.69 22.55
C PRO A 260 -1.36 21.83 21.04
N VAL A 261 -0.27 21.26 20.53
CA VAL A 261 0.23 21.50 19.16
C VAL A 261 0.14 20.24 18.31
N LEU A 262 -0.38 20.40 17.09
CA LEU A 262 -0.30 19.42 16.02
C LEU A 262 0.45 20.04 14.85
N VAL A 263 1.52 19.41 14.39
CA VAL A 263 2.30 19.81 13.22
C VAL A 263 2.11 18.77 12.12
N ALA A 264 1.71 19.18 10.93
CA ALA A 264 1.53 18.29 9.79
C ALA A 264 2.01 18.95 8.50
N SER A 265 2.86 18.28 7.74
CA SER A 265 3.02 18.64 6.32
C SER A 265 1.85 18.07 5.53
N LEU A 266 1.19 18.91 4.73
CA LEU A 266 -0.09 18.56 4.09
C LEU A 266 0.04 18.41 2.57
N SER A 267 1.19 18.75 1.99
CA SER A 267 1.36 18.87 0.55
C SER A 267 2.72 18.42 0.05
N ASP A 268 2.77 17.91 -1.16
CA ASP A 268 4.00 17.60 -1.87
C ASP A 268 4.55 18.86 -2.56
N VAL A 269 5.87 19.04 -2.56
CA VAL A 269 6.54 20.09 -3.33
C VAL A 269 7.54 19.45 -4.27
N GLY A 270 7.13 19.30 -5.54
CA GLY A 270 7.96 18.81 -6.64
C GLY A 270 8.33 17.31 -6.61
N GLN A 271 8.25 16.64 -5.47
CA GLN A 271 8.45 15.20 -5.32
C GLN A 271 7.42 14.60 -4.36
N ARG A 272 7.05 13.34 -4.60
CA ARG A 272 6.20 12.57 -3.69
C ARG A 272 7.02 12.10 -2.51
N SER A 273 6.51 12.34 -1.31
CA SER A 273 7.13 11.90 -0.07
C SER A 273 6.06 11.52 0.95
N LEU A 274 6.46 10.77 1.98
CA LEU A 274 5.74 10.77 3.23
C LEU A 274 5.95 12.12 3.88
N HIS A 275 4.92 12.59 4.54
CA HIS A 275 4.89 13.93 5.12
C HIS A 275 5.19 13.85 6.60
N PHE A 276 5.87 14.85 7.11
CA PHE A 276 6.18 14.92 8.54
C PHE A 276 4.90 15.16 9.36
N PHE A 277 4.74 14.43 10.46
CA PHE A 277 3.74 14.70 11.47
C PHE A 277 4.33 14.57 12.88
N ALA A 278 3.94 15.50 13.75
CA ALA A 278 4.25 15.42 15.18
C ALA A 278 3.16 16.10 16.01
N THR A 279 2.94 15.63 17.24
CA THR A 279 2.00 16.25 18.17
C THR A 279 2.42 16.04 19.62
N ASN A 280 2.15 17.03 20.49
CA ASN A 280 2.15 16.85 21.96
C ASN A 280 0.71 16.81 22.52
N ALA A 281 -0.30 16.88 21.65
CA ALA A 281 -1.72 16.84 21.98
C ALA A 281 -2.31 15.42 21.86
N PHE A 282 -1.50 14.39 22.18
CA PHE A 282 -1.93 13.01 22.01
C PHE A 282 -2.85 12.57 23.17
N PRO A 283 -3.93 11.82 22.90
CA PRO A 283 -4.80 11.31 23.95
C PRO A 283 -4.08 10.21 24.74
N SER A 284 -3.33 10.59 25.78
CA SER A 284 -2.71 9.67 26.74
C SER A 284 -2.96 10.14 28.16
N SER A 285 -3.31 9.21 29.05
CA SER A 285 -3.69 9.47 30.44
C SER A 285 -2.48 9.50 31.40
N GLY A 286 -1.31 9.96 30.93
CA GLY A 286 -0.05 9.85 31.68
C GLY A 286 0.91 11.02 31.42
N GLU A 287 2.14 10.90 31.92
CA GLU A 287 3.21 11.88 31.71
C GLU A 287 3.49 12.11 30.21
N PRO A 288 4.07 13.28 29.84
CA PRO A 288 4.50 13.55 28.48
C PRO A 288 5.40 12.42 27.96
N GLN A 289 5.01 11.83 26.85
CA GLN A 289 5.64 10.63 26.31
C GLN A 289 6.00 10.84 24.85
N SER A 290 7.29 10.70 24.54
CA SER A 290 7.74 10.61 23.15
C SER A 290 7.62 9.19 22.62
N GLY A 291 7.44 9.08 21.31
CA GLY A 291 7.32 7.79 20.65
C GLY A 291 6.70 7.88 19.27
N LEU A 292 6.27 6.73 18.77
CA LEU A 292 5.63 6.59 17.47
C LEU A 292 4.12 6.39 17.61
N VAL A 293 3.35 7.09 16.80
CA VAL A 293 1.89 6.88 16.72
C VAL A 293 1.61 5.54 16.06
N ALA A 294 0.77 4.72 16.69
CA ALA A 294 0.18 3.54 16.07
C ALA A 294 -1.35 3.65 16.10
N THR A 295 -1.98 3.36 14.97
CA THR A 295 -3.44 3.47 14.76
C THR A 295 -4.00 2.17 14.21
N SER A 296 -5.22 1.81 14.64
CA SER A 296 -5.93 0.65 14.09
C SER A 296 -6.29 0.81 12.60
N THR A 297 -6.27 2.03 12.05
CA THR A 297 -6.48 2.33 10.63
C THR A 297 -5.35 1.81 9.75
N THR A 298 -4.08 2.06 10.12
CA THR A 298 -2.90 1.68 9.32
C THR A 298 -2.28 0.36 9.78
N ARG A 299 -2.48 -0.01 11.05
CA ARG A 299 -1.78 -1.13 11.72
C ARG A 299 -0.27 -1.12 11.51
N ALA A 300 0.29 0.08 11.35
CA ALA A 300 1.70 0.31 11.12
C ALA A 300 2.16 1.40 12.08
N THR A 301 3.10 1.04 12.95
CA THR A 301 3.73 1.99 13.88
C THR A 301 4.46 3.08 13.11
N GLY A 302 4.24 4.33 13.49
CA GLY A 302 4.85 5.49 12.86
C GLY A 302 4.24 5.86 11.50
N LEU A 303 3.07 5.35 11.13
CA LEU A 303 2.39 5.67 9.87
C LEU A 303 0.92 6.03 10.11
N ILE A 304 0.51 7.20 9.65
CA ILE A 304 -0.87 7.71 9.79
C ILE A 304 -1.42 8.23 8.45
N THR A 305 -2.74 8.21 8.30
CA THR A 305 -3.44 8.78 7.14
C THR A 305 -4.08 10.13 7.46
N MET A 306 -4.61 10.82 6.44
CA MET A 306 -5.45 12.02 6.63
C MET A 306 -6.68 11.74 7.52
N THR A 307 -7.22 10.51 7.51
CA THR A 307 -8.33 10.13 8.40
C THR A 307 -7.88 10.10 9.85
N ASP A 308 -6.70 9.55 10.12
CA ASP A 308 -6.11 9.52 11.46
C ASP A 308 -5.79 10.93 11.94
N LEU A 309 -5.25 11.80 11.07
CA LEU A 309 -4.98 13.21 11.41
C LEU A 309 -6.25 13.95 11.86
N ARG A 310 -7.37 13.78 11.14
CA ARG A 310 -8.66 14.36 11.53
C ARG A 310 -9.15 13.83 12.87
N ALA A 311 -9.01 12.53 13.11
CA ALA A 311 -9.39 11.93 14.38
C ALA A 311 -8.49 12.40 15.54
N LEU A 312 -7.19 12.60 15.30
CA LEU A 312 -6.28 13.19 16.28
C LEU A 312 -6.64 14.64 16.61
N ILE A 313 -7.00 15.45 15.62
CA ILE A 313 -7.48 16.83 15.84
C ILE A 313 -8.73 16.83 16.74
N VAL A 314 -9.72 15.98 16.45
CA VAL A 314 -10.92 15.88 17.30
C VAL A 314 -10.59 15.38 18.69
N SER A 315 -9.73 14.38 18.82
CA SER A 315 -9.33 13.83 20.12
C SER A 315 -8.59 14.86 20.97
N ALA A 316 -7.69 15.64 20.36
CA ALA A 316 -6.99 16.74 21.03
C ALA A 316 -7.98 17.81 21.52
N ARG A 317 -8.97 18.17 20.70
CA ARG A 317 -10.01 19.13 21.10
C ARG A 317 -10.95 18.57 22.17
N GLN A 318 -11.22 17.27 22.17
CA GLN A 318 -12.01 16.60 23.21
C GLN A 318 -11.28 16.55 24.55
N ALA A 319 -9.94 16.46 24.54
CA ALA A 319 -9.15 16.57 25.77
C ALA A 319 -9.28 17.96 26.41
N GLU A 320 -9.35 19.01 25.61
CA GLU A 320 -9.58 20.39 26.06
C GLU A 320 -11.05 20.68 26.41
N ASN A 321 -11.99 20.06 25.69
CA ASN A 321 -13.43 20.21 25.88
C ASN A 321 -14.12 18.83 25.82
N PRO A 322 -14.28 18.14 26.96
CA PRO A 322 -14.85 16.80 27.01
C PRO A 322 -16.28 16.69 26.47
N ASP A 323 -17.05 17.78 26.47
CA ASP A 323 -18.42 17.83 25.96
C ASP A 323 -18.49 18.00 24.43
N LEU A 324 -17.34 18.07 23.74
CA LEU A 324 -17.28 18.23 22.30
C LEU A 324 -17.84 16.99 21.58
N THR A 325 -18.92 17.21 20.84
CA THR A 325 -19.54 16.18 20.01
C THR A 325 -18.66 15.81 18.82
N ILE A 326 -18.41 14.51 18.63
CA ILE A 326 -17.69 13.99 17.47
C ILE A 326 -18.46 14.35 16.18
N PRO A 327 -17.80 14.92 15.15
CA PRO A 327 -18.44 15.17 13.86
C PRO A 327 -19.07 13.90 13.29
N ARG A 328 -20.31 14.00 12.78
CA ARG A 328 -21.01 12.84 12.19
C ARG A 328 -20.19 12.23 11.06
N GLY A 329 -20.04 10.90 11.09
CA GLY A 329 -19.31 10.14 10.07
C GLY A 329 -17.80 10.07 10.27
N LEU A 330 -17.24 10.74 11.28
CA LEU A 330 -15.85 10.54 11.70
C LEU A 330 -15.79 9.35 12.66
N ILE A 331 -15.00 8.34 12.30
CA ILE A 331 -14.68 7.21 13.17
C ILE A 331 -13.33 7.53 13.82
N ILE A 332 -13.28 7.53 15.15
CA ILE A 332 -12.04 7.66 15.91
C ILE A 332 -11.43 6.26 16.03
N PRO A 333 -10.24 6.01 15.45
CA PRO A 333 -9.56 4.73 15.57
C PRO A 333 -8.92 4.60 16.95
N ASP A 334 -8.50 3.37 17.28
CA ASP A 334 -7.72 3.12 18.49
C ASP A 334 -6.31 3.66 18.26
N PHE A 335 -5.92 4.63 19.09
CA PHE A 335 -4.60 5.24 19.08
C PHE A 335 -3.75 4.69 20.22
N THR A 336 -2.51 4.35 19.92
CA THR A 336 -1.51 3.92 20.90
C THR A 336 -0.18 4.59 20.62
N ILE A 337 0.64 4.76 21.66
CA ILE A 337 2.01 5.27 21.54
C ILE A 337 2.96 4.10 21.73
N HIS A 338 3.83 3.87 20.76
CA HIS A 338 5.01 3.04 20.95
C HIS A 338 6.12 3.90 21.52
N LEU A 339 6.31 3.82 22.85
CA LEU A 339 7.25 4.64 23.60
C LEU A 339 8.69 4.46 23.12
N GLN A 340 9.32 5.56 22.73
CA GLN A 340 10.72 5.64 22.29
C GLN A 340 11.24 7.05 22.52
N ASP A 341 12.57 7.22 22.63
CA ASP A 341 13.17 8.56 22.62
C ASP A 341 12.80 9.32 21.33
N SER A 342 12.61 10.63 21.43
CA SER A 342 12.25 11.49 20.30
C SER A 342 13.18 11.32 19.11
N THR A 343 14.49 11.22 19.36
CA THR A 343 15.49 11.02 18.29
C THR A 343 15.30 9.67 17.62
N ALA A 344 15.01 8.61 18.38
CA ALA A 344 14.77 7.28 17.84
C ALA A 344 13.48 7.22 17.03
N ALA A 345 12.41 7.86 17.51
CA ALA A 345 11.13 7.96 16.80
C ALA A 345 11.29 8.71 15.47
N LEU A 346 12.02 9.84 15.46
CA LEU A 346 12.32 10.60 14.25
C LEU A 346 13.12 9.77 13.24
N ARG A 347 14.21 9.10 13.67
CA ARG A 347 14.97 8.19 12.80
C ARG A 347 14.11 7.07 12.22
N ALA A 348 13.15 6.55 12.98
CA ALA A 348 12.26 5.49 12.50
C ALA A 348 11.33 5.96 11.37
N ILE A 349 10.71 7.14 11.49
CA ILE A 349 9.85 7.69 10.42
C ILE A 349 10.67 8.14 9.19
N SER A 350 11.90 8.58 9.39
CA SER A 350 12.86 8.87 8.31
C SER A 350 13.32 7.61 7.58
N ALA A 351 13.60 6.53 8.31
CA ALA A 351 13.91 5.24 7.69
C ALA A 351 12.76 4.71 6.82
N GLU A 352 11.50 4.89 7.26
CA GLU A 352 10.32 4.54 6.47
C GLU A 352 10.19 5.40 5.21
N GLN A 353 10.46 6.71 5.30
CA GLN A 353 10.49 7.62 4.16
C GLN A 353 11.56 7.22 3.13
N LYS A 354 12.80 6.96 3.57
CA LYS A 354 13.90 6.49 2.70
C LYS A 354 13.53 5.18 2.00
N HIS A 355 12.93 4.24 2.74
CA HIS A 355 12.47 2.96 2.18
C HIS A 355 11.39 3.17 1.11
N ALA A 356 10.38 4.00 1.40
CA ALA A 356 9.29 4.28 0.47
C ALA A 356 9.79 4.97 -0.81
N GLN A 357 10.70 5.94 -0.68
CA GLN A 357 11.28 6.66 -1.80
C GLN A 357 12.17 5.77 -2.68
N ALA A 358 13.11 5.02 -2.09
CA ALA A 358 13.97 4.10 -2.82
C ALA A 358 13.15 3.06 -3.60
N SER A 359 12.11 2.51 -2.97
CA SER A 359 11.19 1.56 -3.58
C SER A 359 10.44 2.17 -4.76
N LEU A 360 9.92 3.40 -4.60
CA LEU A 360 9.23 4.12 -5.67
C LEU A 360 10.15 4.38 -6.88
N LEU A 361 11.41 4.77 -6.64
CA LEU A 361 12.40 5.04 -7.68
C LEU A 361 12.81 3.78 -8.47
N ALA A 362 12.86 2.64 -7.79
CA ALA A 362 13.22 1.35 -8.38
C ALA A 362 12.03 0.62 -9.04
N ASN A 363 10.80 0.89 -8.60
CA ASN A 363 9.61 0.08 -8.93
C ASN A 363 9.41 -0.16 -10.42
N ALA A 364 9.42 0.90 -11.23
CA ALA A 364 9.16 0.78 -12.67
C ALA A 364 10.21 -0.11 -13.37
N THR A 365 11.49 0.13 -13.11
CA THR A 365 12.61 -0.62 -13.70
C THR A 365 12.61 -2.07 -13.22
N TRP A 366 12.32 -2.29 -11.93
CA TRP A 366 12.21 -3.64 -11.37
C TRP A 366 11.15 -4.46 -12.11
N TYR A 367 9.95 -3.89 -12.28
CA TYR A 367 8.86 -4.54 -13.01
C TYR A 367 9.17 -4.75 -14.50
N GLN A 368 9.85 -3.79 -15.15
CA GLN A 368 10.28 -3.94 -16.54
C GLN A 368 11.21 -5.16 -16.72
N VAL A 369 12.23 -5.28 -15.87
CA VAL A 369 13.15 -6.44 -15.91
C VAL A 369 12.40 -7.73 -15.65
N PHE A 370 11.54 -7.77 -14.63
CA PHE A 370 10.70 -8.95 -14.34
C PHE A 370 9.83 -9.35 -15.53
N HIS A 371 9.13 -8.38 -16.15
CA HIS A 371 8.31 -8.63 -17.34
C HIS A 371 9.14 -9.10 -18.52
N TYR A 372 10.31 -8.52 -18.77
CA TYR A 372 11.20 -8.96 -19.85
C TYR A 372 11.68 -10.41 -19.63
N LEU A 373 12.02 -10.80 -18.41
CA LEU A 373 12.37 -12.19 -18.10
C LEU A 373 11.21 -13.15 -18.39
N VAL A 374 9.99 -12.78 -18.03
CA VAL A 374 8.78 -13.57 -18.33
C VAL A 374 8.58 -13.69 -19.84
N TRP A 375 8.66 -12.58 -20.58
CA TRP A 375 8.49 -12.57 -22.03
C TRP A 375 9.57 -13.38 -22.75
N LEU A 376 10.84 -13.27 -22.33
CA LEU A 376 11.94 -14.07 -22.86
C LEU A 376 11.75 -15.56 -22.57
N GLY A 377 11.27 -15.90 -21.37
CA GLY A 377 10.92 -17.27 -20.99
C GLY A 377 9.81 -17.88 -21.85
N LEU A 378 8.76 -17.09 -22.11
CA LEU A 378 7.63 -17.46 -22.97
C LEU A 378 8.04 -17.59 -24.43
N LEU A 379 8.74 -16.59 -24.97
CA LEU A 379 9.23 -16.60 -26.34
C LEU A 379 10.17 -17.79 -26.57
N GLY A 380 11.07 -18.06 -25.61
CA GLY A 380 11.93 -19.24 -25.64
C GLY A 380 11.12 -20.54 -25.68
N ALA A 381 10.06 -20.67 -24.88
CA ALA A 381 9.20 -21.84 -24.90
C ALA A 381 8.47 -22.01 -26.25
N VAL A 382 7.93 -20.93 -26.83
CA VAL A 382 7.26 -20.93 -28.13
C VAL A 382 8.23 -21.29 -29.25
N ILE A 383 9.41 -20.66 -29.30
CA ILE A 383 10.44 -20.93 -30.32
C ILE A 383 10.89 -22.39 -30.24
N ILE A 384 11.17 -22.91 -29.04
CA ILE A 384 11.61 -24.30 -28.91
C ILE A 384 10.46 -25.26 -29.22
N ALA A 385 9.22 -24.94 -28.84
CA ALA A 385 8.07 -25.76 -29.18
C ALA A 385 7.88 -25.89 -30.69
N PHE A 386 7.70 -24.78 -31.40
CA PHE A 386 7.45 -24.83 -32.84
C PHE A 386 8.71 -25.13 -33.65
N GLY A 387 9.86 -24.58 -33.26
CA GLY A 387 11.13 -24.83 -33.95
C GLY A 387 11.56 -26.29 -33.90
N SER A 388 11.27 -27.00 -32.80
CA SER A 388 11.63 -28.41 -32.67
C SER A 388 10.75 -29.39 -33.47
N LEU A 389 9.70 -28.89 -34.12
CA LEU A 389 8.95 -29.62 -35.14
C LEU A 389 9.79 -29.80 -36.41
N LYS A 390 10.43 -28.71 -36.86
CA LYS A 390 11.30 -28.70 -38.05
C LYS A 390 12.71 -29.16 -37.73
N PHE A 391 13.22 -28.82 -36.53
CA PHE A 391 14.59 -29.07 -36.12
C PHE A 391 14.66 -29.81 -34.76
N PRO A 392 14.58 -31.15 -34.74
CA PRO A 392 14.54 -31.92 -33.50
C PRO A 392 15.70 -31.68 -32.53
N LYS A 393 16.87 -31.26 -33.03
CA LYS A 393 18.04 -30.90 -32.21
C LYS A 393 17.76 -29.74 -31.24
N LEU A 394 16.78 -28.88 -31.53
CA LEU A 394 16.40 -27.77 -30.64
C LEU A 394 15.81 -28.27 -29.30
N ARG A 395 15.33 -29.52 -29.22
CA ARG A 395 14.76 -30.10 -28.01
C ARG A 395 15.73 -30.15 -26.83
N LYS A 396 17.05 -30.17 -27.08
CA LYS A 396 18.07 -30.11 -26.02
C LYS A 396 18.01 -28.82 -25.19
N PHE A 397 17.39 -27.76 -25.73
CA PHE A 397 17.27 -26.47 -25.07
C PHE A 397 16.08 -26.36 -24.11
N TRP A 398 15.19 -27.36 -24.01
CA TRP A 398 14.10 -27.36 -23.00
C TRP A 398 14.61 -27.19 -21.57
N GLY A 399 15.81 -27.69 -21.26
CA GLY A 399 16.44 -27.46 -19.95
C GLY A 399 16.82 -25.99 -19.68
N LYS A 400 17.16 -25.22 -20.73
CA LYS A 400 17.43 -23.78 -20.62
C LYS A 400 16.13 -22.99 -20.47
N VAL A 401 15.08 -23.37 -21.23
CA VAL A 401 13.74 -22.79 -21.09
C VAL A 401 13.20 -23.03 -19.67
N GLN A 402 13.34 -24.25 -19.15
CA GLN A 402 13.00 -24.57 -17.75
C GLN A 402 13.74 -23.65 -16.78
N LEU A 403 15.08 -23.56 -16.89
CA LEU A 403 15.90 -22.73 -16.00
C LEU A 403 15.50 -21.24 -16.04
N LEU A 404 15.29 -20.69 -17.23
CA LEU A 404 14.92 -19.28 -17.40
C LEU A 404 13.56 -18.98 -16.75
N ASN A 405 12.59 -19.88 -16.91
CA ASN A 405 11.26 -19.72 -16.32
C ASN A 405 11.24 -20.00 -14.81
N GLU A 406 12.07 -20.93 -14.31
CA GLU A 406 12.34 -21.09 -12.86
C GLU A 406 12.92 -19.80 -12.28
N PHE A 407 13.89 -19.19 -12.97
CA PHE A 407 14.52 -17.95 -12.56
C PHE A 407 13.55 -16.76 -12.60
N ALA A 408 12.75 -16.64 -13.65
CA ALA A 408 11.69 -15.64 -13.74
C ALA A 408 10.67 -15.81 -12.59
N PHE A 409 10.24 -17.04 -12.28
CA PHE A 409 9.35 -17.27 -11.14
C PHE A 409 10.02 -16.96 -9.79
N ALA A 410 11.32 -17.25 -9.65
CA ALA A 410 12.08 -16.98 -8.43
C ALA A 410 12.19 -15.49 -8.09
N PHE A 411 11.94 -14.57 -9.04
CA PHE A 411 11.82 -13.13 -8.74
C PHE A 411 10.72 -12.84 -7.72
N VAL A 412 9.64 -13.62 -7.68
CA VAL A 412 8.53 -13.42 -6.74
C VAL A 412 8.97 -13.65 -5.29
N PRO A 413 9.45 -14.84 -4.88
CA PRO A 413 10.00 -15.03 -3.53
C PRO A 413 11.26 -14.20 -3.28
N ALA A 414 12.08 -13.90 -4.29
CA ALA A 414 13.25 -13.03 -4.11
C ALA A 414 12.84 -11.60 -3.73
N ALA A 415 11.79 -11.04 -4.36
CA ALA A 415 11.26 -9.74 -4.01
C ALA A 415 10.66 -9.71 -2.59
N LEU A 416 10.02 -10.80 -2.16
CA LEU A 416 9.52 -10.93 -0.79
C LEU A 416 10.68 -10.98 0.23
N LEU A 417 11.77 -11.71 -0.09
CA LEU A 417 12.97 -11.77 0.75
C LEU A 417 13.75 -10.45 0.77
N LEU A 418 13.76 -9.71 -0.33
CA LEU A 418 14.52 -8.47 -0.45
C LEU A 418 14.13 -7.47 0.64
N ASN A 419 12.86 -7.43 1.04
CA ASN A 419 12.36 -6.50 2.04
C ASN A 419 12.73 -6.84 3.49
N PHE A 420 13.44 -7.94 3.71
CA PHE A 420 14.10 -8.23 4.99
C PHE A 420 15.50 -7.61 5.07
N LEU A 421 16.05 -7.16 3.95
CA LEU A 421 17.35 -6.50 3.88
C LEU A 421 17.12 -4.98 3.81
N PRO A 422 17.86 -4.16 4.59
CA PRO A 422 17.76 -2.70 4.52
C PRO A 422 18.49 -2.15 3.27
N TRP A 423 18.16 -2.67 2.09
CA TRP A 423 18.82 -2.35 0.82
C TRP A 423 18.67 -0.88 0.45
N TRP A 424 17.61 -0.23 0.92
CA TRP A 424 17.34 1.19 0.72
C TRP A 424 18.35 2.11 1.43
N ALA A 425 19.02 1.63 2.49
CA ALA A 425 20.03 2.42 3.20
C ALA A 425 21.22 2.81 2.30
N GLY A 426 21.53 2.00 1.28
CA GLY A 426 22.58 2.28 0.30
C GLY A 426 22.09 2.94 -0.99
N ALA A 427 20.82 3.37 -1.05
CA ALA A 427 20.14 3.77 -2.29
C ALA A 427 19.61 5.22 -2.26
N PRO A 428 20.47 6.24 -2.14
CA PRO A 428 20.05 7.64 -2.01
C PRO A 428 19.43 8.23 -3.29
N ASP A 429 19.67 7.62 -4.44
CA ASP A 429 19.26 8.15 -5.74
C ASP A 429 18.64 7.06 -6.63
N ARG A 430 18.08 7.48 -7.78
CA ARG A 430 17.38 6.58 -8.69
C ARG A 430 18.28 5.45 -9.22
N PHE A 431 19.53 5.75 -9.56
CA PHE A 431 20.43 4.77 -10.15
C PHE A 431 20.84 3.73 -9.10
N SER A 432 21.28 4.17 -7.92
CA SER A 432 21.63 3.27 -6.81
C SER A 432 20.44 2.42 -6.35
N ALA A 433 19.25 3.01 -6.22
CA ALA A 433 18.02 2.27 -5.92
C ALA A 433 17.71 1.19 -6.95
N GLN A 434 17.86 1.48 -8.25
CA GLN A 434 17.64 0.50 -9.32
C GLN A 434 18.71 -0.59 -9.31
N ALA A 435 19.99 -0.23 -9.24
CA ALA A 435 21.10 -1.17 -9.32
C ALA A 435 21.13 -2.13 -8.12
N ILE A 436 20.97 -1.61 -6.89
CA ILE A 436 21.03 -2.41 -5.66
C ILE A 436 19.83 -3.35 -5.58
N SER A 437 18.61 -2.82 -5.77
CA SER A 437 17.38 -3.64 -5.68
C SER A 437 17.37 -4.75 -6.73
N LEU A 438 17.73 -4.45 -7.99
CA LEU A 438 17.81 -5.45 -9.05
C LEU A 438 18.95 -6.44 -8.82
N GLY A 439 20.14 -5.96 -8.45
CA GLY A 439 21.29 -6.82 -8.18
C GLY A 439 21.01 -7.83 -7.06
N LEU A 440 20.43 -7.36 -5.95
CA LEU A 440 20.03 -8.22 -4.83
C LEU A 440 18.88 -9.15 -5.22
N THR A 441 17.87 -8.69 -5.97
CA THR A 441 16.79 -9.56 -6.47
C THR A 441 17.34 -10.69 -7.33
N VAL A 442 18.23 -10.37 -8.28
CA VAL A 442 18.89 -11.33 -9.17
C VAL A 442 19.72 -12.33 -8.37
N GLY A 443 20.49 -11.86 -7.39
CA GLY A 443 21.28 -12.70 -6.49
C GLY A 443 20.43 -13.66 -5.68
N LEU A 444 19.37 -13.14 -5.03
CA LEU A 444 18.41 -13.95 -4.25
C LEU A 444 17.67 -14.95 -5.14
N ALA A 445 17.22 -14.55 -6.33
CA ALA A 445 16.58 -15.44 -7.28
C ALA A 445 17.54 -16.56 -7.73
N ALA A 446 18.81 -16.26 -7.97
CA ALA A 446 19.83 -17.25 -8.32
C ALA A 446 20.04 -18.26 -7.18
N VAL A 447 20.17 -17.79 -5.94
CA VAL A 447 20.29 -18.65 -4.75
C VAL A 447 19.07 -19.56 -4.60
N LEU A 448 17.87 -19.02 -4.76
CA LEU A 448 16.62 -19.78 -4.68
C LEU A 448 16.51 -20.85 -5.78
N VAL A 449 16.91 -20.52 -7.01
CA VAL A 449 16.96 -21.51 -8.11
C VAL A 449 17.97 -22.61 -7.80
N LEU A 450 19.18 -22.26 -7.35
CA LEU A 450 20.22 -23.23 -6.97
C LEU A 450 19.75 -24.14 -5.84
N GLY A 451 19.10 -23.60 -4.80
CA GLY A 451 18.47 -24.37 -3.73
C GLY A 451 17.34 -25.27 -4.26
N GLY A 452 16.52 -24.75 -5.16
CA GLY A 452 15.46 -25.50 -5.84
C GLY A 452 15.97 -26.68 -6.66
N ARG A 453 17.20 -26.64 -7.18
CA ARG A 453 17.83 -27.77 -7.90
C ARG A 453 18.15 -28.97 -7.01
N VAL A 454 18.20 -28.79 -5.69
CA VAL A 454 18.31 -29.91 -4.73
C VAL A 454 16.97 -30.63 -4.58
N SER A 455 15.86 -29.94 -4.85
CA SER A 455 14.51 -30.51 -4.87
C SER A 455 14.24 -31.28 -6.17
N ARG A 456 13.42 -32.32 -6.07
CA ARG A 456 12.84 -32.99 -7.26
C ARG A 456 11.81 -32.13 -7.98
N HIS A 457 11.28 -31.10 -7.30
CA HIS A 457 10.25 -30.19 -7.79
C HIS A 457 10.67 -28.74 -7.53
N PRO A 458 11.55 -28.15 -8.36
CA PRO A 458 12.05 -26.78 -8.16
C PRO A 458 10.92 -25.73 -8.13
N VAL A 459 9.93 -25.85 -9.02
CA VAL A 459 8.76 -24.95 -9.05
C VAL A 459 7.97 -25.00 -7.74
N ALA A 460 7.71 -26.20 -7.23
CA ALA A 460 6.98 -26.37 -5.97
C ALA A 460 7.78 -25.82 -4.77
N PHE A 461 9.11 -25.93 -4.81
CA PHE A 461 9.98 -25.33 -3.81
C PHE A 461 9.88 -23.80 -3.81
N LEU A 462 10.02 -23.16 -4.98
CA LEU A 462 9.89 -21.71 -5.11
C LEU A 462 8.51 -21.22 -4.67
N ALA A 463 7.46 -21.97 -5.05
CA ALA A 463 6.09 -21.68 -4.66
C ALA A 463 5.88 -21.83 -3.14
N ALA A 464 6.45 -22.86 -2.52
CA ALA A 464 6.38 -23.03 -1.06
C ALA A 464 7.08 -21.88 -0.32
N VAL A 465 8.23 -21.42 -0.81
CA VAL A 465 8.94 -20.26 -0.23
C VAL A 465 8.09 -18.99 -0.36
N ALA A 466 7.56 -18.71 -1.56
CA ALA A 466 6.71 -17.53 -1.77
C ALA A 466 5.44 -17.55 -0.89
N PHE A 467 4.76 -18.70 -0.84
CA PHE A 467 3.56 -18.88 -0.02
C PHE A 467 3.85 -18.71 1.47
N ALA A 468 4.92 -19.34 1.98
CA ALA A 468 5.29 -19.27 3.38
C ALA A 468 5.70 -17.86 3.80
N LEU A 469 6.58 -17.20 3.03
CA LEU A 469 7.01 -15.83 3.32
C LEU A 469 5.83 -14.87 3.39
N LEU A 470 4.94 -14.95 2.40
CA LEU A 470 3.79 -14.06 2.33
C LEU A 470 2.78 -14.36 3.44
N ALA A 471 2.43 -15.63 3.68
CA ALA A 471 1.48 -16.01 4.71
C ALA A 471 1.98 -15.62 6.11
N VAL A 472 3.26 -15.88 6.40
CA VAL A 472 3.87 -15.50 7.69
C VAL A 472 3.90 -13.99 7.84
N ASP A 473 4.30 -13.24 6.81
CA ASP A 473 4.31 -11.77 6.88
C ASP A 473 2.90 -11.21 7.18
N ILE A 474 1.85 -11.70 6.50
CA ILE A 474 0.46 -11.28 6.74
C ILE A 474 0.03 -11.59 8.18
N ILE A 475 0.32 -12.80 8.67
CA ILE A 475 -0.01 -13.21 10.04
C ILE A 475 0.69 -12.32 11.09
N LEU A 476 1.91 -11.87 10.79
CA LEU A 476 2.71 -11.00 11.66
C LEU A 476 2.43 -9.50 11.47
N GLY A 477 1.42 -9.12 10.68
CA GLY A 477 0.99 -7.72 10.54
C GLY A 477 1.52 -6.99 9.30
N SER A 478 1.99 -7.73 8.29
CA SER A 478 2.34 -7.22 6.96
C SER A 478 3.50 -6.22 6.92
N ALA A 479 4.42 -6.30 7.87
CA ALA A 479 5.52 -5.36 7.96
C ALA A 479 6.46 -5.41 6.74
N HIS A 480 6.78 -6.61 6.26
CA HIS A 480 7.74 -6.80 5.18
C HIS A 480 7.14 -6.69 3.78
N GLN A 481 5.82 -6.70 3.60
CA GLN A 481 5.25 -6.35 2.30
C GLN A 481 5.09 -4.84 2.10
N ARG A 482 5.20 -4.00 3.15
CA ARG A 482 5.18 -2.54 3.00
C ARG A 482 6.43 -2.07 2.24
N ASN A 483 6.22 -1.31 1.17
CA ASN A 483 7.24 -0.86 0.22
C ASN A 483 7.97 -1.97 -0.57
N GLY A 484 7.62 -3.25 -0.37
CA GLY A 484 8.16 -4.34 -1.19
C GLY A 484 7.59 -4.36 -2.61
N PHE A 485 8.37 -4.79 -3.61
CA PHE A 485 7.91 -4.85 -5.00
C PHE A 485 6.68 -5.74 -5.20
N MET A 486 6.61 -6.87 -4.49
CA MET A 486 5.45 -7.78 -4.51
C MET A 486 4.36 -7.42 -3.50
N GLY A 487 4.56 -6.35 -2.72
CA GLY A 487 3.61 -5.83 -1.74
C GLY A 487 3.06 -4.46 -2.13
N SER A 488 2.77 -3.64 -1.12
CA SER A 488 2.13 -2.33 -1.27
C SER A 488 3.12 -1.21 -1.01
N LEU A 489 3.39 -0.37 -2.01
CA LEU A 489 4.17 0.85 -1.82
C LEU A 489 3.33 1.88 -1.06
N VAL A 490 3.83 2.38 0.08
CA VAL A 490 3.09 3.32 0.93
C VAL A 490 2.78 4.61 0.17
N LEU A 491 3.69 5.07 -0.70
CA LEU A 491 3.51 6.24 -1.57
C LEU A 491 2.55 6.00 -2.76
N ALA A 492 2.08 4.78 -2.99
CA ALA A 492 1.20 4.44 -4.12
C ALA A 492 -0.04 3.63 -3.74
N SER A 493 -0.14 3.13 -2.50
CA SER A 493 -1.24 2.32 -1.98
C SER A 493 -2.17 3.14 -1.07
N ARG A 494 -3.36 2.61 -0.78
CA ARG A 494 -4.27 3.08 0.30
C ARG A 494 -4.45 2.03 1.40
N ARG A 495 -3.72 0.92 1.27
CA ARG A 495 -3.75 -0.23 2.17
C ARG A 495 -2.33 -0.56 2.59
N TYR A 496 -2.09 -0.54 3.89
CA TYR A 496 -0.75 -0.69 4.49
C TYR A 496 -0.56 -2.06 5.17
N TYR A 497 -1.59 -2.89 5.21
CA TYR A 497 -1.57 -4.24 5.79
C TYR A 497 -2.60 -5.18 5.14
N GLY A 498 -2.45 -6.47 5.43
CA GLY A 498 -3.31 -7.54 4.96
C GLY A 498 -3.10 -7.93 3.51
N VAL A 499 -4.16 -8.41 2.87
CA VAL A 499 -4.07 -8.96 1.51
C VAL A 499 -4.50 -7.94 0.47
N SER A 500 -3.54 -7.50 -0.35
CA SER A 500 -3.79 -6.80 -1.62
C SER A 500 -4.16 -7.77 -2.75
N ASN A 501 -4.71 -7.25 -3.85
CA ASN A 501 -5.02 -8.05 -5.05
C ASN A 501 -3.80 -8.82 -5.58
N ARG A 502 -2.59 -8.22 -5.51
CA ARG A 502 -1.36 -8.87 -5.94
C ARG A 502 -0.98 -10.02 -5.01
N THR A 503 -1.00 -9.78 -3.71
CA THR A 503 -0.68 -10.81 -2.70
C THR A 503 -1.71 -11.94 -2.69
N TYR A 504 -2.98 -11.63 -2.95
CA TYR A 504 -4.03 -12.62 -3.19
C TYR A 504 -3.66 -13.58 -4.34
N LEU A 505 -3.24 -13.02 -5.48
CA LEU A 505 -2.80 -13.82 -6.64
C LEU A 505 -1.60 -14.71 -6.28
N ILE A 506 -0.62 -14.17 -5.54
CA ILE A 506 0.54 -14.94 -5.06
C ILE A 506 0.09 -16.08 -4.14
N LEU A 507 -0.81 -15.84 -3.18
CA LEU A 507 -1.33 -16.87 -2.26
C LEU A 507 -1.99 -18.03 -3.03
N ILE A 508 -2.83 -17.74 -4.03
CA ILE A 508 -3.49 -18.78 -4.83
C ILE A 508 -2.49 -19.52 -5.72
N ILE A 509 -1.69 -18.79 -6.49
CA ILE A 509 -0.79 -19.40 -7.48
C ILE A 509 0.29 -20.21 -6.76
N ALA A 510 0.95 -19.63 -5.78
CA ALA A 510 1.98 -20.32 -5.01
C ALA A 510 1.38 -21.46 -4.16
N GLY A 511 0.20 -21.23 -3.56
CA GLY A 511 -0.54 -22.23 -2.78
C GLY A 511 -0.95 -23.45 -3.60
N LEU A 512 -1.39 -23.26 -4.85
CA LEU A 512 -1.68 -24.39 -5.74
C LEU A 512 -0.39 -25.08 -6.21
N LEU A 513 0.63 -24.33 -6.62
CA LEU A 513 1.88 -24.90 -7.15
C LEU A 513 2.73 -25.63 -6.10
N LEU A 514 2.67 -25.24 -4.82
CA LEU A 514 3.40 -25.97 -3.77
C LEU A 514 2.86 -27.39 -3.56
N THR A 515 1.61 -27.66 -3.99
CA THR A 515 1.00 -29.00 -3.89
C THR A 515 1.43 -29.99 -4.98
N ILE A 516 2.20 -29.55 -6.00
CA ILE A 516 2.69 -30.41 -7.09
C ILE A 516 3.25 -31.77 -6.60
N PRO A 517 4.22 -31.85 -5.67
CA PRO A 517 4.74 -33.13 -5.19
C PRO A 517 3.67 -34.02 -4.54
N TRP A 518 2.71 -33.42 -3.85
CA TRP A 518 1.61 -34.12 -3.19
C TRP A 518 0.65 -34.73 -4.22
N ILE A 519 0.25 -33.91 -5.20
CA ILE A 519 -0.65 -34.32 -6.28
C ILE A 519 0.00 -35.40 -7.14
N GLN A 520 1.29 -35.28 -7.47
CA GLN A 520 1.98 -36.31 -8.25
C GLN A 520 2.04 -37.67 -7.54
N LYS A 521 2.02 -37.69 -6.20
CA LYS A 521 2.03 -38.93 -5.42
C LYS A 521 0.64 -39.54 -5.23
N TYR A 522 -0.37 -38.71 -5.01
CA TYR A 522 -1.70 -39.16 -4.56
C TYR A 522 -2.83 -38.89 -5.56
N PHE A 523 -2.51 -38.60 -6.81
CA PHE A 523 -3.51 -38.27 -7.84
C PHE A 523 -4.63 -39.31 -7.90
N SER A 524 -5.86 -38.85 -8.12
CA SER A 524 -7.08 -39.65 -8.17
C SER A 524 -7.41 -40.38 -6.84
N THR A 525 -6.96 -39.83 -5.71
CA THR A 525 -7.31 -40.34 -4.37
C THR A 525 -7.84 -39.23 -3.48
N LYS A 526 -8.58 -39.60 -2.42
CA LYS A 526 -9.03 -38.66 -1.39
C LYS A 526 -7.90 -37.88 -0.72
N PHE A 527 -6.67 -38.43 -0.70
CA PHE A 527 -5.51 -37.76 -0.11
C PHE A 527 -5.05 -36.57 -0.96
N ALA A 528 -5.14 -36.64 -2.29
CA ALA A 528 -4.83 -35.47 -3.14
C ALA A 528 -5.80 -34.32 -2.88
N ALA A 529 -7.10 -34.62 -2.78
CA ALA A 529 -8.12 -33.63 -2.42
C ALA A 529 -7.84 -33.02 -1.04
N LEU A 530 -7.53 -33.84 -0.03
CA LEU A 530 -7.24 -33.36 1.32
C LEU A 530 -6.05 -32.39 1.38
N GLY A 531 -4.98 -32.67 0.63
CA GLY A 531 -3.81 -31.78 0.59
C GLY A 531 -4.12 -30.41 -0.01
N LEU A 532 -4.92 -30.37 -1.08
CA LEU A 532 -5.39 -29.12 -1.69
C LEU A 532 -6.34 -28.35 -0.78
N VAL A 533 -7.28 -29.04 -0.14
CA VAL A 533 -8.21 -28.44 0.83
C VAL A 533 -7.44 -27.86 2.02
N ALA A 534 -6.42 -28.56 2.53
CA ALA A 534 -5.62 -28.08 3.66
C ALA A 534 -4.87 -26.78 3.30
N VAL A 535 -4.20 -26.73 2.15
CA VAL A 535 -3.49 -25.51 1.71
C VAL A 535 -4.48 -24.38 1.37
N GLY A 536 -5.61 -24.72 0.73
CA GLY A 536 -6.67 -23.77 0.43
C GLY A 536 -7.32 -23.17 1.68
N LEU A 537 -7.47 -23.96 2.75
CA LEU A 537 -7.96 -23.48 4.04
C LEU A 537 -6.96 -22.52 4.69
N VAL A 538 -5.66 -22.82 4.66
CA VAL A 538 -4.63 -21.88 5.14
C VAL A 538 -4.67 -20.58 4.34
N ALA A 539 -4.71 -20.66 2.99
CA ALA A 539 -4.81 -19.48 2.14
C ALA A 539 -6.08 -18.66 2.45
N LEU A 540 -7.22 -19.33 2.64
CA LEU A 540 -8.49 -18.69 2.98
C LEU A 540 -8.44 -18.00 4.35
N LEU A 541 -7.84 -18.62 5.36
CA LEU A 541 -7.71 -18.02 6.69
C LEU A 541 -6.79 -16.79 6.65
N VAL A 542 -5.65 -16.90 5.96
CA VAL A 542 -4.70 -15.79 5.77
C VAL A 542 -5.36 -14.61 5.06
N ASP A 543 -6.17 -14.88 4.04
CA ASP A 543 -6.86 -13.88 3.24
C ASP A 543 -8.06 -13.24 3.95
N ALA A 544 -8.84 -14.04 4.67
CA ALA A 544 -10.18 -13.65 5.09
C ALA A 544 -10.28 -13.23 6.57
N LEU A 545 -9.31 -13.54 7.44
CA LEU A 545 -9.43 -13.23 8.86
C LEU A 545 -9.25 -11.72 9.15
N PRO A 546 -10.19 -11.07 9.86
CA PRO A 546 -10.14 -9.63 10.13
C PRO A 546 -8.89 -9.16 10.90
N MET A 547 -8.36 -10.03 11.77
CA MET A 547 -7.15 -9.75 12.57
C MET A 547 -5.89 -9.58 11.71
N TRP A 548 -5.85 -10.15 10.50
CA TRP A 548 -4.72 -10.03 9.57
C TRP A 548 -5.00 -9.06 8.42
N GLY A 549 -6.17 -8.41 8.40
CA GLY A 549 -6.57 -7.49 7.35
C GLY A 549 -7.26 -8.19 6.20
N ALA A 550 -8.47 -8.65 6.47
CA ALA A 550 -9.32 -9.41 5.56
C ALA A 550 -9.47 -8.75 4.17
N ASP A 551 -9.27 -9.52 3.10
CA ASP A 551 -9.81 -9.20 1.79
C ASP A 551 -11.21 -9.81 1.67
N PHE A 552 -12.24 -8.97 1.78
CA PHE A 552 -13.62 -9.43 1.69
C PHE A 552 -13.94 -10.04 0.32
N GLY A 553 -13.19 -9.68 -0.74
CA GLY A 553 -13.40 -10.17 -2.09
C GLY A 553 -12.68 -11.48 -2.42
N GLY A 554 -11.71 -11.90 -1.61
CA GLY A 554 -10.87 -13.07 -1.87
C GLY A 554 -11.51 -14.45 -1.64
N PRO A 555 -12.37 -14.67 -0.61
CA PRO A 555 -12.92 -16.00 -0.29
C PRO A 555 -13.56 -16.75 -1.47
N PRO A 556 -14.43 -16.12 -2.29
CA PRO A 556 -15.08 -16.84 -3.40
C PRO A 556 -14.07 -17.41 -4.40
N GLY A 557 -13.01 -16.66 -4.72
CA GLY A 557 -11.99 -17.11 -5.66
C GLY A 557 -11.07 -18.18 -5.08
N ILE A 558 -10.67 -18.08 -3.81
CA ILE A 558 -9.88 -19.13 -3.13
C ILE A 558 -10.65 -20.44 -3.08
N ILE A 559 -11.92 -20.40 -2.66
CA ILE A 559 -12.76 -21.60 -2.55
C ILE A 559 -12.95 -22.26 -3.92
N ALA A 560 -13.18 -21.47 -4.98
CA ALA A 560 -13.27 -22.01 -6.33
C ALA A 560 -11.96 -22.63 -6.82
N ALA A 561 -10.83 -21.95 -6.58
CA ALA A 561 -9.52 -22.37 -7.03
C ALA A 561 -9.11 -23.72 -6.44
N PHE A 562 -9.10 -23.80 -5.10
CA PHE A 562 -8.71 -25.01 -4.39
C PHE A 562 -9.78 -26.08 -4.42
N GLY A 563 -11.07 -25.71 -4.39
CA GLY A 563 -12.18 -26.65 -4.47
C GLY A 563 -12.23 -27.38 -5.81
N ALA A 564 -12.13 -26.66 -6.93
CA ALA A 564 -12.11 -27.26 -8.25
C ALA A 564 -10.86 -28.14 -8.46
N ALA A 565 -9.69 -27.66 -8.04
CA ALA A 565 -8.46 -28.44 -8.08
C ALA A 565 -8.59 -29.72 -7.24
N ALA A 566 -9.17 -29.64 -6.03
CA ALA A 566 -9.33 -30.78 -5.12
C ALA A 566 -10.27 -31.84 -5.70
N ILE A 567 -11.39 -31.43 -6.31
CA ILE A 567 -12.33 -32.35 -6.97
C ILE A 567 -11.64 -33.10 -8.11
N LEU A 568 -10.94 -32.39 -8.98
CA LEU A 568 -10.25 -33.00 -10.12
C LEU A 568 -9.08 -33.88 -9.69
N ALA A 569 -8.27 -33.41 -8.76
CA ALA A 569 -7.13 -34.18 -8.24
C ALA A 569 -7.57 -35.38 -7.40
N GLY A 570 -8.78 -35.34 -6.81
CA GLY A 570 -9.41 -36.47 -6.12
C GLY A 570 -10.02 -37.53 -7.05
N GLY A 571 -9.96 -37.35 -8.37
CA GLY A 571 -10.56 -38.26 -9.37
C GLY A 571 -12.02 -37.96 -9.69
N GLY A 572 -12.57 -36.87 -9.13
CA GLY A 572 -13.91 -36.38 -9.42
C GLY A 572 -13.99 -35.60 -10.73
N ARG A 573 -15.21 -35.19 -11.09
CA ARG A 573 -15.49 -34.31 -12.23
C ARG A 573 -16.28 -33.11 -11.76
N LEU A 574 -16.00 -31.94 -12.32
CA LEU A 574 -16.85 -30.77 -12.12
C LEU A 574 -18.23 -31.04 -12.73
N ARG A 575 -19.26 -30.77 -11.94
CA ARG A 575 -20.69 -30.94 -12.25
C ARG A 575 -21.41 -29.65 -11.91
N TRP A 576 -22.53 -29.40 -12.57
CA TRP A 576 -23.32 -28.17 -12.38
C TRP A 576 -23.71 -27.91 -10.91
N TRP A 577 -23.96 -28.95 -10.11
CA TRP A 577 -24.30 -28.81 -8.69
C TRP A 577 -23.15 -28.28 -7.81
N HIS A 578 -21.90 -28.28 -8.29
CA HIS A 578 -20.81 -27.69 -7.51
C HIS A 578 -20.92 -26.16 -7.45
N VAL A 579 -21.63 -25.54 -8.38
CA VAL A 579 -21.87 -24.09 -8.39
C VAL A 579 -22.68 -23.66 -7.16
N PRO A 580 -23.86 -24.22 -6.83
CA PRO A 580 -24.56 -23.85 -5.61
C PRO A 580 -23.77 -24.19 -4.34
N VAL A 581 -23.00 -25.29 -4.32
CA VAL A 581 -22.12 -25.61 -3.16
C VAL A 581 -21.05 -24.54 -2.98
N TRP A 582 -20.42 -24.10 -4.07
CA TRP A 582 -19.44 -23.02 -4.05
C TRP A 582 -20.05 -21.69 -3.59
N LEU A 583 -21.24 -21.35 -4.06
CA LEU A 583 -21.96 -20.15 -3.62
C LEU A 583 -22.23 -20.18 -2.11
N VAL A 584 -22.77 -21.29 -1.60
CA VAL A 584 -23.05 -21.46 -0.16
C VAL A 584 -21.77 -21.39 0.66
N ALA A 585 -20.70 -22.06 0.23
CA ALA A 585 -19.41 -22.02 0.92
C ALA A 585 -18.81 -20.61 0.95
N SER A 586 -18.91 -19.87 -0.16
CA SER A 586 -18.40 -18.51 -0.29
C SER A 586 -19.17 -17.54 0.60
N VAL A 587 -20.50 -17.58 0.53
CA VAL A 587 -21.38 -16.77 1.39
C VAL A 587 -21.15 -17.12 2.87
N GLY A 588 -21.07 -18.41 3.20
CA GLY A 588 -20.79 -18.87 4.55
C GLY A 588 -19.45 -18.37 5.10
N ALA A 589 -18.39 -18.41 4.28
CA ALA A 589 -17.09 -17.85 4.66
C ALA A 589 -17.17 -16.33 4.89
N MET A 590 -17.80 -15.58 3.99
CA MET A 590 -17.94 -14.12 4.10
C MET A 590 -18.80 -13.72 5.31
N LEU A 591 -19.87 -14.44 5.60
CA LEU A 591 -20.70 -14.24 6.80
C LEU A 591 -19.93 -14.57 8.07
N GLY A 592 -19.15 -15.67 8.07
CA GLY A 592 -18.29 -16.03 9.19
C GLY A 592 -17.26 -14.95 9.51
N VAL A 593 -16.62 -14.39 8.48
CA VAL A 593 -15.70 -13.24 8.61
C VAL A 593 -16.41 -12.02 9.17
N GLY A 594 -17.59 -11.68 8.66
CA GLY A 594 -18.41 -10.58 9.16
C GLY A 594 -18.78 -10.75 10.63
N PHE A 595 -19.16 -11.95 11.03
CA PHE A 595 -19.50 -12.31 12.41
C PHE A 595 -18.29 -12.25 13.35
N ILE A 596 -17.13 -12.78 12.94
CA ILE A 596 -15.89 -12.65 13.72
C ILE A 596 -15.52 -11.17 13.86
N SER A 597 -15.65 -10.42 12.77
CA SER A 597 -15.31 -9.00 12.76
C SER A 597 -16.18 -8.19 13.70
N SER A 598 -17.49 -8.44 13.77
CA SER A 598 -18.39 -7.72 14.69
C SER A 598 -18.09 -8.02 16.16
N ARG A 599 -17.53 -9.19 16.47
CA ARG A 599 -17.10 -9.55 17.83
C ARG A 599 -15.79 -8.86 18.25
N LEU A 600 -14.97 -8.45 17.28
CA LEU A 600 -13.68 -7.80 17.52
C LEU A 600 -13.78 -6.26 17.57
N GLY A 601 -14.98 -5.69 17.39
CA GLY A 601 -15.23 -4.24 17.42
C GLY A 601 -15.89 -3.70 16.15
N SER A 602 -16.22 -2.41 16.14
CA SER A 602 -16.90 -1.69 15.05
C SER A 602 -16.06 -1.67 13.76
N SER A 603 -16.09 -2.74 12.98
CA SER A 603 -15.40 -2.79 11.70
C SER A 603 -16.25 -2.16 10.60
N HIS A 604 -15.60 -1.55 9.59
CA HIS A 604 -16.25 -1.11 8.35
C HIS A 604 -17.06 -2.22 7.65
N ILE A 605 -16.70 -3.48 7.88
CA ILE A 605 -17.42 -4.65 7.36
C ILE A 605 -18.73 -4.85 8.12
N SER A 606 -18.72 -4.70 9.45
CA SER A 606 -19.94 -4.80 10.26
C SER A 606 -20.91 -3.64 9.98
N SER A 607 -20.38 -2.42 9.77
CA SER A 607 -21.21 -1.27 9.40
C SER A 607 -21.82 -1.44 8.01
N PHE A 608 -21.07 -1.95 7.02
CA PHE A 608 -21.58 -2.25 5.67
C PHE A 608 -22.78 -3.21 5.70
N TRP A 609 -22.70 -4.29 6.49
CA TRP A 609 -23.82 -5.23 6.64
C TRP A 609 -25.02 -4.62 7.35
N SER A 610 -24.79 -3.77 8.36
CA SER A 610 -25.87 -3.09 9.07
C SER A 610 -26.61 -2.05 8.22
N THR A 611 -25.99 -1.55 7.14
CA THR A 611 -26.54 -0.53 6.25
C THR A 611 -26.83 -1.05 4.84
N LEU A 612 -26.81 -2.38 4.63
CA LEU A 612 -27.04 -2.99 3.33
C LEU A 612 -28.43 -2.59 2.79
N GLY A 613 -28.46 -1.99 1.59
CA GLY A 613 -29.70 -1.41 1.03
C GLY A 613 -29.87 0.10 1.24
N SER A 614 -28.95 0.77 1.94
CA SER A 614 -28.90 2.24 2.00
C SER A 614 -28.52 2.87 0.64
N PRO A 615 -28.94 4.12 0.36
CA PRO A 615 -28.49 4.90 -0.81
C PRO A 615 -26.96 5.03 -0.91
N GLU A 616 -26.28 5.12 0.23
CA GLU A 616 -24.81 5.21 0.29
C GLU A 616 -24.13 3.91 -0.14
N ASN A 617 -24.62 2.75 0.31
CA ASN A 617 -24.07 1.45 -0.09
C ASN A 617 -24.40 1.10 -1.55
N THR A 618 -25.55 1.52 -2.06
CA THR A 618 -25.87 1.36 -3.49
C THR A 618 -25.00 2.25 -4.36
N ALA A 619 -24.71 3.47 -3.93
CA ALA A 619 -23.72 4.34 -4.59
C ALA A 619 -22.30 3.74 -4.54
N LEU A 620 -21.91 3.13 -3.41
CA LEU A 620 -20.62 2.45 -3.25
C LEU A 620 -20.47 1.26 -4.20
N ILE A 621 -21.50 0.40 -4.29
CA ILE A 621 -21.54 -0.74 -5.22
C ILE A 621 -21.50 -0.26 -6.67
N GLY A 622 -22.28 0.77 -7.01
CA GLY A 622 -22.26 1.40 -8.32
C GLY A 622 -20.90 2.01 -8.68
N GLY A 623 -20.20 2.58 -7.69
CA GLY A 623 -18.82 3.06 -7.80
C GLY A 623 -17.85 1.92 -8.14
N LYS A 624 -17.89 0.82 -7.38
CA LYS A 624 -17.06 -0.37 -7.65
C LYS A 624 -17.29 -0.94 -9.05
N ILE A 625 -18.55 -1.08 -9.48
CA ILE A 625 -18.87 -1.57 -10.83
C ILE A 625 -18.30 -0.63 -11.90
N ARG A 626 -18.43 0.68 -11.70
CA ARG A 626 -17.88 1.68 -12.61
C ARG A 626 -16.35 1.61 -12.68
N ASP A 627 -15.68 1.41 -11.55
CA ASP A 627 -14.22 1.32 -11.48
C ASP A 627 -13.70 0.06 -12.18
N VAL A 628 -14.38 -1.08 -11.98
CA VAL A 628 -14.09 -2.31 -12.72
C VAL A 628 -14.27 -2.08 -14.22
N LEU A 629 -15.38 -1.49 -14.66
CA LEU A 629 -15.62 -1.20 -16.08
C LEU A 629 -14.59 -0.21 -16.66
N ARG A 630 -14.27 0.87 -15.93
CA ARG A 630 -13.22 1.82 -16.29
C ARG A 630 -11.86 1.14 -16.41
N SER A 631 -11.57 0.12 -15.59
CA SER A 631 -10.31 -0.63 -15.70
C SER A 631 -10.13 -1.31 -17.06
N PHE A 632 -11.23 -1.68 -17.74
CA PHE A 632 -11.24 -2.28 -19.07
C PHE A 632 -11.29 -1.25 -20.20
N THR A 633 -11.76 -0.01 -19.97
CA THR A 633 -11.94 1.00 -21.03
C THR A 633 -10.92 2.13 -20.98
N ALA A 634 -10.43 2.52 -19.79
CA ALA A 634 -9.52 3.65 -19.60
C ALA A 634 -8.04 3.30 -19.80
N ARG A 635 -7.70 2.02 -20.00
CA ARG A 635 -6.32 1.53 -20.14
C ARG A 635 -6.12 0.77 -21.44
N GLY A 636 -5.81 1.53 -22.49
CA GLY A 636 -5.54 0.98 -23.83
C GLY A 636 -4.39 -0.03 -23.85
N ASP A 637 -3.42 0.07 -22.92
CA ASP A 637 -2.31 -0.89 -22.78
C ASP A 637 -2.80 -2.27 -22.32
N ILE A 638 -3.78 -2.33 -21.41
CA ILE A 638 -4.37 -3.59 -20.96
C ILE A 638 -5.20 -4.21 -22.08
N ILE A 639 -6.01 -3.41 -22.77
CA ILE A 639 -6.79 -3.89 -23.93
C ILE A 639 -5.83 -4.44 -25.00
N ALA A 640 -4.77 -3.71 -25.35
CA ALA A 640 -3.76 -4.16 -26.30
C ALA A 640 -3.10 -5.46 -25.85
N LEU A 641 -2.73 -5.58 -24.56
CA LEU A 641 -2.16 -6.81 -24.01
C LEU A 641 -3.15 -7.98 -24.08
N LEU A 642 -4.43 -7.76 -23.78
CA LEU A 642 -5.48 -8.78 -23.88
C LEU A 642 -5.74 -9.18 -25.33
N ILE A 643 -5.73 -8.23 -26.28
CA ILE A 643 -5.85 -8.49 -27.71
C ILE A 643 -4.65 -9.30 -28.20
N VAL A 644 -3.42 -8.89 -27.84
CA VAL A 644 -2.20 -9.62 -28.19
C VAL A 644 -2.22 -11.01 -27.58
N ALA A 645 -2.60 -11.16 -26.31
CA ALA A 645 -2.73 -12.45 -25.66
C ALA A 645 -3.80 -13.33 -26.34
N ALA A 646 -4.96 -12.77 -26.67
CA ALA A 646 -6.03 -13.47 -27.39
C ALA A 646 -5.55 -13.89 -28.79
N PHE A 647 -4.88 -13.01 -29.53
CA PHE A 647 -4.29 -13.31 -30.82
C PHE A 647 -3.23 -14.41 -30.71
N LEU A 648 -2.35 -14.36 -29.71
CA LEU A 648 -1.34 -15.40 -29.46
C LEU A 648 -1.99 -16.74 -29.10
N VAL A 649 -3.07 -16.74 -28.31
CA VAL A 649 -3.84 -17.95 -28.01
C VAL A 649 -4.51 -18.50 -29.26
N VAL A 650 -5.17 -17.66 -30.07
CA VAL A 650 -5.79 -18.07 -31.33
C VAL A 650 -4.74 -18.61 -32.30
N ALA A 651 -3.60 -17.93 -32.43
CA ALA A 651 -2.49 -18.37 -33.26
C ALA A 651 -1.91 -19.70 -32.75
N LEU A 652 -1.77 -19.89 -31.43
CA LEU A 652 -1.35 -21.14 -30.81
C LEU A 652 -2.35 -22.26 -31.09
N VAL A 653 -3.64 -22.02 -30.89
CA VAL A 653 -4.71 -23.02 -31.16
C VAL A 653 -4.74 -23.38 -32.64
N TRP A 654 -4.66 -22.38 -33.53
CA TRP A 654 -4.61 -22.60 -34.97
C TRP A 654 -3.36 -23.39 -35.38
N ALA A 655 -2.20 -23.07 -34.81
CA ALA A 655 -0.97 -23.78 -35.07
C ALA A 655 -1.02 -25.22 -34.54
N LEU A 656 -1.57 -25.45 -33.34
CA LEU A 656 -1.80 -26.80 -32.79
C LEU A 656 -2.80 -27.59 -33.65
N HIS A 657 -3.85 -26.94 -34.16
CA HIS A 657 -4.83 -27.57 -35.04
C HIS A 657 -4.21 -27.95 -36.40
N ARG A 658 -3.40 -27.06 -36.98
CA ARG A 658 -2.58 -27.35 -38.18
C ARG A 658 -1.62 -28.52 -37.92
N LEU A 659 -0.93 -28.52 -36.78
CA LEU A 659 -0.07 -29.62 -36.36
C LEU A 659 -0.82 -30.95 -36.25
N GLY A 660 -2.02 -30.94 -35.68
CA GLY A 660 -2.83 -32.16 -35.55
C GLY A 660 -3.17 -32.77 -36.91
N LYS A 661 -3.32 -31.92 -37.94
CA LYS A 661 -3.56 -32.37 -39.31
C LYS A 661 -2.30 -32.88 -40.01
N THR A 662 -1.14 -32.27 -39.78
CA THR A 662 0.09 -32.61 -40.52
C THR A 662 1.00 -33.60 -39.81
N HIS A 663 1.08 -33.54 -38.48
CA HIS A 663 1.97 -34.33 -37.63
C HIS A 663 1.28 -34.71 -36.30
N PRO A 664 0.33 -35.66 -36.31
CA PRO A 664 -0.46 -36.03 -35.12
C PRO A 664 0.41 -36.54 -33.96
N GLU A 665 1.47 -37.29 -34.25
CA GLU A 665 2.41 -37.74 -33.22
C GLU A 665 3.19 -36.57 -32.57
N ALA A 666 3.49 -35.53 -33.34
CA ALA A 666 4.14 -34.35 -32.80
C ALA A 666 3.16 -33.61 -31.88
N LEU A 667 1.90 -33.43 -32.31
CA LEU A 667 0.86 -32.81 -31.49
C LEU A 667 0.64 -33.57 -30.18
N GLU A 668 0.56 -34.91 -30.23
CA GLU A 668 0.41 -35.72 -29.02
C GLU A 668 1.59 -35.51 -28.07
N ARG A 669 2.83 -35.56 -28.58
CA ARG A 669 4.03 -35.31 -27.76
C ARG A 669 4.05 -33.89 -27.17
N PHE A 670 3.56 -32.89 -27.90
CA PHE A 670 3.48 -31.49 -27.44
C PHE A 670 2.39 -31.27 -26.39
N THR A 671 1.26 -31.96 -26.52
CA THR A 671 0.11 -31.80 -25.63
C THR A 671 0.15 -32.75 -24.44
N LYS A 672 0.97 -33.81 -24.48
CA LYS A 672 1.11 -34.80 -23.39
C LYS A 672 1.49 -34.19 -22.03
N PRO A 673 2.43 -33.23 -21.93
CA PRO A 673 2.73 -32.61 -20.64
C PRO A 673 1.56 -31.79 -20.07
N THR A 674 0.79 -31.11 -20.93
CA THR A 674 -0.40 -30.35 -20.50
C THR A 674 -1.65 -31.23 -20.38
N SER A 675 -1.58 -32.47 -20.85
CA SER A 675 -2.65 -33.45 -20.69
C SER A 675 -2.56 -34.23 -19.38
N GLU A 676 -1.45 -34.11 -18.64
CA GLU A 676 -1.31 -34.65 -17.29
C GLU A 676 -2.47 -34.12 -16.41
N PRO A 677 -3.29 -35.02 -15.83
CA PRO A 677 -4.47 -34.62 -15.06
C PRO A 677 -4.16 -33.65 -13.90
N GLY A 678 -3.00 -33.81 -13.25
CA GLY A 678 -2.54 -32.89 -12.20
C GLY A 678 -2.24 -31.49 -12.71
N PHE A 679 -1.66 -31.34 -13.90
CA PHE A 679 -1.41 -30.04 -14.52
C PHE A 679 -2.72 -29.32 -14.81
N ARG A 680 -3.69 -30.03 -15.40
CA ARG A 680 -5.02 -29.46 -15.71
C ARG A 680 -5.78 -29.03 -14.45
N ALA A 681 -5.74 -29.85 -13.40
CA ALA A 681 -6.40 -29.54 -12.13
C ALA A 681 -5.85 -28.24 -11.53
N LEU A 682 -4.53 -28.08 -11.47
CA LEU A 682 -3.89 -26.87 -10.93
C LEU A 682 -4.08 -25.66 -11.85
N ALA A 683 -3.91 -25.81 -13.16
CA ALA A 683 -4.09 -24.72 -14.11
C ALA A 683 -5.53 -24.19 -14.12
N LEU A 684 -6.53 -25.09 -14.03
CA LEU A 684 -7.92 -24.69 -13.91
C LEU A 684 -8.20 -24.02 -12.56
N GLY A 685 -7.64 -24.54 -11.47
CA GLY A 685 -7.75 -23.91 -10.15
C GLY A 685 -7.22 -22.48 -10.16
N ILE A 686 -6.02 -22.26 -10.71
CA ILE A 686 -5.44 -20.91 -10.87
C ILE A 686 -6.37 -20.03 -11.70
N LEU A 687 -6.84 -20.53 -12.86
CA LEU A 687 -7.72 -19.77 -13.75
C LEU A 687 -9.02 -19.34 -13.05
N LEU A 688 -9.69 -20.25 -12.35
CA LEU A 688 -10.92 -19.97 -11.63
C LEU A 688 -10.69 -18.97 -10.49
N GLY A 689 -9.62 -19.13 -9.71
CA GLY A 689 -9.28 -18.21 -8.62
C GLY A 689 -9.02 -16.79 -9.08
N VAL A 690 -8.38 -16.63 -10.24
CA VAL A 690 -8.14 -15.33 -10.87
C VAL A 690 -9.45 -14.75 -11.41
N LEU A 691 -10.16 -15.49 -12.27
CA LEU A 691 -11.33 -14.98 -12.98
C LEU A 691 -12.49 -14.62 -12.06
N ILE A 692 -12.67 -15.34 -10.96
CA ILE A 692 -13.71 -15.04 -9.97
C ILE A 692 -13.37 -13.78 -9.16
N ALA A 693 -12.08 -13.52 -8.90
CA ALA A 693 -11.65 -12.34 -8.16
C ALA A 693 -11.73 -11.04 -8.97
N VAL A 694 -11.54 -11.10 -10.29
CA VAL A 694 -11.57 -9.94 -11.19
C VAL A 694 -12.83 -9.07 -11.04
N PRO A 695 -14.07 -9.60 -11.09
CA PRO A 695 -15.27 -8.78 -10.97
C PRO A 695 -15.57 -8.32 -9.53
N ILE A 696 -14.92 -8.91 -8.53
CA ILE A 696 -15.17 -8.61 -7.11
C ILE A 696 -14.24 -7.49 -6.62
N ASN A 697 -13.03 -7.42 -7.18
CA ASN A 697 -11.99 -6.49 -6.76
C ASN A 697 -11.90 -5.23 -7.64
N ASP A 698 -11.49 -4.13 -7.01
CA ASP A 698 -11.34 -2.79 -7.60
C ASP A 698 -10.31 -2.73 -8.75
N SER A 699 -9.33 -3.63 -8.77
CA SER A 699 -8.28 -3.67 -9.79
C SER A 699 -8.71 -4.23 -11.15
N GLY A 700 -9.84 -4.95 -11.20
CA GLY A 700 -10.43 -5.48 -12.43
C GLY A 700 -9.41 -6.15 -13.37
N ALA A 701 -9.28 -5.62 -14.59
CA ALA A 701 -8.44 -6.18 -15.64
C ALA A 701 -6.93 -6.25 -15.29
N LEU A 702 -6.45 -5.42 -14.36
CA LEU A 702 -5.05 -5.42 -13.93
C LEU A 702 -4.67 -6.74 -13.26
N MET A 703 -5.60 -7.38 -12.54
CA MET A 703 -5.37 -8.68 -11.92
C MET A 703 -5.06 -9.76 -12.96
N ILE A 704 -5.67 -9.69 -14.15
CA ILE A 704 -5.40 -10.65 -15.24
C ILE A 704 -3.95 -10.51 -15.70
N LYS A 705 -3.49 -9.27 -15.92
CA LYS A 705 -2.10 -8.97 -16.31
C LYS A 705 -1.12 -9.49 -15.25
N GLU A 706 -1.37 -9.20 -13.97
CA GLU A 706 -0.50 -9.70 -12.89
C GLU A 706 -0.52 -11.22 -12.78
N ALA A 707 -1.68 -11.85 -12.90
CA ALA A 707 -1.80 -13.30 -12.90
C ALA A 707 -1.02 -13.97 -14.03
N ILE A 708 -0.98 -13.36 -15.22
CA ILE A 708 -0.15 -13.82 -16.35
C ILE A 708 1.33 -13.85 -15.95
N TYR A 709 1.85 -12.75 -15.38
CA TYR A 709 3.26 -12.68 -14.98
C TYR A 709 3.61 -13.61 -13.82
N LEU A 710 2.67 -13.87 -12.91
CA LEU A 710 2.88 -14.75 -11.75
C LEU A 710 2.72 -16.24 -12.08
N ALA A 711 1.74 -16.61 -12.91
CA ALA A 711 1.39 -18.00 -13.18
C ALA A 711 2.11 -18.61 -14.39
N LEU A 712 2.37 -17.84 -15.43
CA LEU A 712 2.93 -18.42 -16.66
C LEU A 712 4.37 -18.96 -16.48
N PRO A 713 5.33 -18.23 -15.87
CA PRO A 713 6.68 -18.77 -15.70
C PRO A 713 6.72 -20.14 -15.02
N PRO A 714 6.09 -20.37 -13.84
CA PRO A 714 6.15 -21.68 -13.21
C PRO A 714 5.42 -22.78 -14.01
N LEU A 715 4.31 -22.47 -14.70
CA LEU A 715 3.62 -23.42 -15.56
C LEU A 715 4.46 -23.82 -16.78
N VAL A 716 5.15 -22.86 -17.40
CA VAL A 716 6.08 -23.10 -18.51
C VAL A 716 7.31 -23.89 -18.04
N ALA A 717 7.84 -23.58 -16.86
CA ALA A 717 8.93 -24.34 -16.26
C ALA A 717 8.53 -25.80 -16.01
N TRP A 718 7.34 -26.05 -15.47
CA TRP A 718 6.81 -27.40 -15.29
C TRP A 718 6.63 -28.12 -16.64
N PHE A 719 6.02 -27.46 -17.62
CA PHE A 719 5.87 -27.98 -18.98
C PHE A 719 7.21 -28.38 -19.61
N ALA A 720 8.21 -27.50 -19.51
CA ALA A 720 9.56 -27.72 -20.03
C ALA A 720 10.27 -28.89 -19.33
N ALA A 721 10.09 -29.02 -18.01
CA ALA A 721 10.64 -30.11 -17.21
C ALA A 721 10.07 -31.48 -17.62
N SER A 722 8.76 -31.56 -17.86
CA SER A 722 8.11 -32.76 -18.39
C SER A 722 8.57 -33.07 -19.81
N SER A 723 8.65 -32.05 -20.68
CA SER A 723 9.13 -32.20 -22.07
C SER A 723 10.56 -32.73 -22.17
N LYS A 724 11.45 -32.34 -21.23
CA LYS A 724 12.83 -32.85 -21.14
C LYS A 724 12.90 -34.35 -20.83
N LYS A 725 11.95 -34.92 -20.08
CA LYS A 725 11.95 -36.36 -19.79
C LYS A 725 11.69 -37.18 -21.05
N PHE A 726 10.83 -36.68 -21.94
CA PHE A 726 10.47 -37.37 -23.19
C PHE A 726 11.56 -37.34 -24.26
N THR A 727 12.51 -36.39 -24.20
CA THR A 727 13.62 -36.32 -25.17
C THR A 727 14.76 -37.29 -24.86
N LYS A 728 14.80 -37.86 -23.65
CA LYS A 728 15.79 -38.88 -23.26
C LYS A 728 15.38 -40.32 -23.62
N VAL A 729 14.15 -40.55 -24.08
CA VAL A 729 13.57 -41.90 -24.27
C VAL A 729 13.51 -42.30 -25.76
N SER A 730 14.18 -41.57 -26.65
CA SER A 730 14.23 -41.92 -28.09
C SER A 730 15.70 -42.08 -28.50
N PRO A 731 16.20 -43.32 -28.73
CA PRO A 731 17.29 -43.51 -29.67
C PRO A 731 16.88 -43.07 -31.08
#